data_AF-A0A2V3HWQ8-F1
#
_entry.id   AF-A0A2V3HWQ8-F1
#
_cell.length_a   1.000
_cell.length_b   1.000
_cell.length_c   1.000
_cell.angle_alpha   90.00
_cell.angle_beta   90.00
_cell.angle_gamma   90.00
#
_symmetry.space_group_name_H-M   'P 1'
#
loop_
_entity.id
_entity.type
_entity.pdbx_description
1 polymer ?
#
loop_
_entity_poly.entity_id
_entity_poly.type
_entity_poly.pdbx_seq_one_letter_code
_entity_poly.pdbx_strand_id
1 'polypeptide(L)'
;MSKVASKWLGERLADWKKRGHDTTTLQQHLAAEPVGASERLLHAEQTIEAAERLRRRLEDMPAAWPERDVLLSRIRDPMNFQTVEREWLQLMRKRRPWHLLADRMRDRWSREGRSQQLAYWVERLDRLDESMIPEAQEVLLLLEQAATEQTLDMAMSNLFDQQERRRVALEQMMNWMREQRGWGTQSITGTLSERYEAAERLLKLDELLLQVQETIDESVGPYDNNAAALLHERAELCQRMEDGQRLRDLLVQVEESGRDHDERLVALQDEHARLRTTGFHLDARNPLRPADLLAHEVGLDGLHTDVARMRRAWSALIPIAQLFPEAGAELSALEGQVHLVVELESLLSELTDRRDEREQQAHDTLAAWEENGVDTEPWKTLLARDPRLAWGAVQEHDSRVRVCIDLLRTADRLDISFRGAEEAEDWRTLLHSAEVTADDVGLVQQGIQRRVVRNERHRNQLDEERDGLAHIWPQELDAAQLSLAEYERVVTELQAGDASAEVILESTLAGRRDRLLDQSQVELDLWASRGWDVVRLQERLQRDANGLWLELPDMRAAIDRYDLLRPRLLALPLGREQELLDEVRRHSRRPEHLQGLWEDIPQFALRLAGLEPVDDDHLFALFEPSLPEPFTKLHPYASDSQVLWPTDYTDVELEQPPTHSEQPPIHSDTPSEVEDVRTDIQMEAQTVAAEIARFEVPVERLLALLGTDANSIEGVSSQLEEAGASDRDLRVARLCRLTTKLLTVPSRGGHAERLTRVCERLQRWTCLRLERRHTTTEGGLLRTSERLASKLYGIPGPGVQMPRGPDISKLPELSETTAFEAAISLLENSADLPYAGSRQAAEAAP
;
A
#
# COMPACT_ATOMS: atom_id res chain seq x y z
N MET A 1 82.75 -65.35 37.04
CA MET A 1 81.89 -65.55 38.25
C MET A 1 82.02 -67.00 38.69
N SER A 2 82.24 -67.28 39.98
CA SER A 2 82.31 -68.67 40.48
C SER A 2 80.94 -69.35 40.34
N LYS A 3 80.89 -70.69 40.22
CA LYS A 3 79.62 -71.46 40.17
C LYS A 3 78.65 -71.12 41.32
N VAL A 4 79.17 -70.66 42.46
CA VAL A 4 78.41 -70.23 43.63
C VAL A 4 77.69 -68.90 43.38
N ALA A 5 78.36 -67.91 42.78
CA ALA A 5 77.77 -66.60 42.47
C ALA A 5 76.66 -66.69 41.42
N SER A 6 76.81 -67.56 40.42
CA SER A 6 75.78 -67.79 39.39
C SER A 6 74.53 -68.48 39.95
N LYS A 7 74.69 -69.40 40.91
CA LYS A 7 73.57 -70.06 41.59
C LYS A 7 72.80 -69.08 42.48
N TRP A 8 73.52 -68.26 43.25
CA TRP A 8 72.95 -67.23 44.12
C TRP A 8 72.18 -66.15 43.33
N LEU A 9 72.73 -65.69 42.20
CA LEU A 9 72.04 -64.77 41.28
C LEU A 9 70.75 -65.37 40.72
N GLY A 10 70.77 -66.66 40.36
CA GLY A 10 69.60 -67.39 39.88
C GLY A 10 68.50 -67.53 40.95
N GLU A 11 68.87 -67.75 42.21
CA GLU A 11 67.94 -67.78 43.35
C GLU A 11 67.29 -66.41 43.58
N ARG A 12 68.08 -65.32 43.54
CA ARG A 12 67.55 -63.94 43.65
C ARG A 12 66.62 -63.54 42.52
N LEU A 13 66.99 -63.87 41.27
CA LEU A 13 66.13 -63.63 40.10
C LEU A 13 64.82 -64.43 40.19
N ALA A 14 64.86 -65.67 40.70
CA ALA A 14 63.66 -66.46 40.94
C ALA A 14 62.77 -65.85 42.03
N ASP A 15 63.36 -65.31 43.09
CA ASP A 15 62.62 -64.62 44.16
C ASP A 15 61.98 -63.31 43.68
N TRP A 16 62.67 -62.51 42.86
CA TRP A 16 62.08 -61.30 42.27
C TRP A 16 60.97 -61.62 41.28
N LYS A 17 61.13 -62.69 40.49
CA LYS A 17 60.07 -63.17 39.60
C LYS A 17 58.83 -63.64 40.38
N LYS A 18 59.02 -64.30 41.55
CA LYS A 18 57.90 -64.67 42.46
C LYS A 18 57.16 -63.45 43.03
N ARG A 19 57.85 -62.31 43.21
CA ARG A 19 57.24 -61.04 43.65
C ARG A 19 56.52 -60.28 42.52
N GLY A 20 56.54 -60.83 41.30
CA GLY A 20 55.80 -60.30 40.14
C GLY A 20 56.58 -59.31 39.28
N HIS A 21 57.91 -59.26 39.41
CA HIS A 21 58.77 -58.43 38.56
C HIS A 21 59.20 -59.17 37.28
N ASP A 22 59.26 -58.46 36.16
CA ASP A 22 59.91 -58.92 34.94
C ASP A 22 61.43 -58.86 35.14
N THR A 23 62.07 -60.02 35.08
CA THR A 23 63.51 -60.16 35.33
C THR A 23 64.33 -60.21 34.04
N THR A 24 63.71 -60.12 32.86
CA THR A 24 64.40 -60.28 31.57
C THR A 24 65.35 -59.11 31.25
N THR A 25 64.90 -57.88 31.45
CA THR A 25 65.69 -56.63 31.31
C THR A 25 66.78 -56.53 32.37
N LEU A 26 66.46 -56.88 33.62
CA LEU A 26 67.41 -56.98 34.73
C LEU A 26 68.51 -58.01 34.46
N GLN A 27 68.16 -59.17 33.90
CA GLN A 27 69.13 -60.20 33.51
C GLN A 27 70.09 -59.69 32.44
N GLN A 28 69.59 -58.97 31.44
CA GLN A 28 70.42 -58.36 30.39
C GLN A 28 71.35 -57.29 30.96
N HIS A 29 70.85 -56.41 31.84
CA HIS A 29 71.64 -55.37 32.50
C HIS A 29 72.74 -55.95 33.40
N LEU A 30 72.45 -57.03 34.12
CA LEU A 30 73.44 -57.74 34.95
C LEU A 30 74.44 -58.57 34.14
N ALA A 31 74.09 -58.97 32.90
CA ALA A 31 74.94 -59.75 32.00
C ALA A 31 75.86 -58.89 31.11
N ALA A 32 75.57 -57.60 30.93
CA ALA A 32 76.23 -56.74 29.94
C ALA A 32 77.74 -56.54 30.16
N GLU A 33 78.24 -56.48 31.40
CA GLU A 33 79.69 -56.46 31.67
C GLU A 33 80.04 -57.11 33.03
N PRO A 34 81.14 -57.89 33.13
CA PRO A 34 81.49 -58.64 34.35
C PRO A 34 82.28 -57.83 35.40
N VAL A 35 82.72 -56.61 35.10
CA VAL A 35 83.45 -55.73 36.03
C VAL A 35 82.44 -54.91 36.85
N GLY A 36 82.52 -54.99 38.19
CA GLY A 36 81.57 -54.27 39.08
C GLY A 36 80.24 -54.99 39.33
N ALA A 37 80.15 -56.31 39.07
CA ALA A 37 78.92 -57.09 39.22
C ALA A 37 78.26 -56.99 40.61
N SER A 38 79.05 -56.89 41.69
CA SER A 38 78.55 -56.72 43.07
C SER A 38 77.87 -55.37 43.28
N GLU A 39 78.41 -54.29 42.69
CA GLU A 39 77.84 -52.93 42.79
C GLU A 39 76.54 -52.82 41.99
N ARG A 40 76.49 -53.42 40.80
CA ARG A 40 75.27 -53.47 39.98
C ARG A 40 74.19 -54.35 40.60
N LEU A 41 74.56 -55.42 41.30
CA LEU A 41 73.62 -56.22 42.07
C LEU A 41 73.03 -55.45 43.24
N LEU A 42 73.86 -54.70 43.97
CA LEU A 42 73.41 -53.85 45.06
C LEU A 42 72.51 -52.72 44.55
N HIS A 43 72.84 -52.14 43.38
CA HIS A 43 71.98 -51.19 42.69
C HIS A 43 70.67 -51.82 42.21
N ALA A 44 70.69 -53.06 41.69
CA ALA A 44 69.49 -53.81 41.32
C ALA A 44 68.60 -54.11 42.53
N GLU A 45 69.17 -54.48 43.67
CA GLU A 45 68.42 -54.66 44.92
C GLU A 45 67.78 -53.35 45.39
N GLN A 46 68.53 -52.25 45.36
CA GLN A 46 68.02 -50.92 45.72
C GLN A 46 66.90 -50.45 44.79
N THR A 47 67.05 -50.66 43.47
CA THR A 47 66.03 -50.28 42.47
C THR A 47 64.77 -51.14 42.60
N ILE A 48 64.90 -52.43 42.91
CA ILE A 48 63.75 -53.31 43.19
C ILE A 48 63.05 -52.91 44.48
N GLU A 49 63.77 -52.61 45.55
CA GLU A 49 63.15 -52.10 46.78
C GLU A 49 62.45 -50.76 46.55
N ALA A 50 63.05 -49.86 45.77
CA ALA A 50 62.43 -48.59 45.41
C ALA A 50 61.19 -48.79 44.53
N ALA A 51 61.25 -49.70 43.56
CA ALA A 51 60.12 -50.08 42.71
C ALA A 51 58.99 -50.72 43.51
N GLU A 52 59.29 -51.59 44.49
CA GLU A 52 58.27 -52.16 45.39
C GLU A 52 57.60 -51.09 46.26
N ARG A 53 58.35 -50.11 46.77
CA ARG A 53 57.78 -48.97 47.51
C ARG A 53 56.89 -48.11 46.63
N LEU A 54 57.33 -47.79 45.40
CA LEU A 54 56.53 -47.01 44.45
C LEU A 54 55.30 -47.79 43.99
N ARG A 55 55.41 -49.10 43.78
CA ARG A 55 54.28 -49.97 43.45
C ARG A 55 53.19 -49.94 44.52
N ARG A 56 53.53 -49.99 45.81
CA ARG A 56 52.54 -49.84 46.89
C ARG A 56 51.81 -48.50 46.81
N ARG A 57 52.54 -47.41 46.58
CA ARG A 57 51.94 -46.06 46.41
C ARG A 57 51.03 -45.96 45.19
N LEU A 58 51.38 -46.66 44.10
CA LEU A 58 50.53 -46.77 42.90
C LEU A 58 49.30 -47.65 43.16
N GLU A 59 49.41 -48.67 44.02
CA GLU A 59 48.28 -49.50 44.45
C GLU A 59 47.30 -48.70 45.34
N ASP A 60 47.79 -47.74 46.12
CA ASP A 60 46.99 -46.82 46.94
C ASP A 60 46.28 -45.73 46.12
N MET A 61 46.60 -45.57 44.84
CA MET A 61 45.92 -44.59 43.98
C MET A 61 44.46 -44.98 43.68
N PRO A 62 43.58 -43.99 43.44
CA PRO A 62 42.19 -44.26 43.06
C PRO A 62 42.09 -45.18 41.83
N ALA A 63 41.22 -46.19 41.90
CA ALA A 63 40.97 -47.11 40.78
C ALA A 63 40.34 -46.43 39.56
N ALA A 64 39.69 -45.28 39.75
CA ALA A 64 39.09 -44.50 38.67
C ALA A 64 40.13 -43.83 37.74
N TRP A 65 41.41 -43.81 38.12
CA TRP A 65 42.47 -43.18 37.33
C TRP A 65 43.06 -44.17 36.33
N PRO A 66 42.82 -44.02 35.02
CA PRO A 66 43.33 -44.95 34.02
C PRO A 66 44.87 -44.99 33.98
N GLU A 67 45.53 -43.90 34.38
CA GLU A 67 46.98 -43.83 34.48
C GLU A 67 47.55 -44.80 35.52
N ARG A 68 46.74 -45.22 36.51
CA ARG A 68 47.14 -46.18 37.55
C ARG A 68 47.57 -47.51 36.94
N ASP A 69 46.71 -48.10 36.10
CA ASP A 69 46.97 -49.43 35.53
C ASP A 69 48.14 -49.40 34.54
N VAL A 70 48.27 -48.30 33.80
CA VAL A 70 49.41 -48.04 32.92
C VAL A 70 50.71 -48.02 33.72
N LEU A 71 50.79 -47.23 34.80
CA LEU A 71 51.98 -47.15 35.64
C LEU A 71 52.29 -48.47 36.38
N LEU A 72 51.27 -49.18 36.88
CA LEU A 72 51.42 -50.50 37.52
C LEU A 72 51.91 -51.59 36.57
N SER A 73 51.53 -51.52 35.29
CA SER A 73 52.04 -52.44 34.26
C SER A 73 53.51 -52.17 33.93
N ARG A 74 53.90 -50.89 33.82
CA ARG A 74 55.26 -50.47 33.47
C ARG A 74 56.26 -50.71 34.58
N ILE A 75 55.84 -50.57 35.85
CA ILE A 75 56.71 -50.81 37.01
C ILE A 75 57.01 -52.29 37.28
N ARG A 76 56.33 -53.21 36.58
CA ARG A 76 56.69 -54.64 36.61
C ARG A 76 58.12 -54.86 36.14
N ASP A 77 58.63 -54.02 35.24
CA ASP A 77 60.05 -53.95 34.91
C ASP A 77 60.76 -52.95 35.85
N PRO A 78 61.58 -53.42 36.80
CA PRO A 78 62.21 -52.55 37.80
C PRO A 78 63.18 -51.53 37.19
N MET A 79 63.67 -51.76 35.97
CA MET A 79 64.54 -50.80 35.27
C MET A 79 63.79 -49.53 34.84
N ASN A 80 62.47 -49.59 34.70
CA ASN A 80 61.63 -48.42 34.41
C ASN A 80 61.30 -47.59 35.66
N PHE A 81 61.87 -47.90 36.82
CA PHE A 81 61.57 -47.20 38.08
C PHE A 81 61.65 -45.67 37.93
N GLN A 82 62.75 -45.13 37.40
CA GLN A 82 62.96 -43.68 37.32
C GLN A 82 61.96 -42.98 36.39
N THR A 83 61.54 -43.64 35.31
CA THR A 83 60.58 -43.07 34.36
C THR A 83 59.17 -43.08 34.95
N VAL A 84 58.76 -44.21 35.55
CA VAL A 84 57.49 -44.35 36.25
C VAL A 84 57.40 -43.40 37.45
N GLU A 85 58.48 -43.22 38.21
CA GLU A 85 58.53 -42.30 39.35
C GLU A 85 58.33 -40.85 38.91
N ARG A 86 58.96 -40.43 37.80
CA ARG A 86 58.78 -39.08 37.26
C ARG A 86 57.36 -38.83 36.76
N GLU A 87 56.78 -39.78 36.03
CA GLU A 87 55.40 -39.70 35.54
C GLU A 87 54.40 -39.66 36.71
N TRP A 88 54.61 -40.51 37.71
CA TRP A 88 53.82 -40.51 38.94
C TRP A 88 53.91 -39.17 39.70
N LEU A 89 55.13 -38.62 39.87
CA LEU A 89 55.33 -37.32 40.50
C LEU A 89 54.64 -36.18 39.74
N GLN A 90 54.69 -36.20 38.40
CA GLN A 90 54.00 -35.20 37.57
C GLN A 90 52.48 -35.31 37.72
N LEU A 91 51.94 -36.53 37.71
CA LEU A 91 50.52 -36.78 37.88
C LEU A 91 50.03 -36.33 39.27
N MET A 92 50.78 -36.64 40.33
CA MET A 92 50.45 -36.21 41.68
C MET A 92 50.52 -34.69 41.84
N ARG A 93 51.49 -34.00 41.23
CA ARG A 93 51.53 -32.53 41.22
C ARG A 93 50.30 -31.92 40.56
N LYS A 94 49.78 -32.57 39.52
CA LYS A 94 48.61 -32.08 38.78
C LYS A 94 47.30 -32.32 39.52
N ARG A 95 47.09 -33.53 40.05
CA ARG A 95 45.79 -33.93 40.61
C ARG A 95 45.70 -33.83 42.13
N ARG A 96 46.81 -34.06 42.85
CA ARG A 96 46.82 -34.23 44.32
C ARG A 96 48.15 -33.76 44.94
N PRO A 97 48.48 -32.45 44.86
CA PRO A 97 49.77 -31.93 45.33
C PRO A 97 49.97 -32.07 46.85
N TRP A 98 48.89 -32.09 47.63
CA TRP A 98 48.93 -32.23 49.09
C TRP A 98 49.50 -33.57 49.57
N HIS A 99 49.40 -34.65 48.80
CA HIS A 99 50.04 -35.94 49.15
C HIS A 99 51.56 -35.83 49.14
N LEU A 100 52.12 -35.14 48.14
CA LEU A 100 53.56 -34.90 48.06
C LEU A 100 54.05 -33.99 49.20
N LEU A 101 53.24 -33.01 49.58
CA LEU A 101 53.52 -32.13 50.71
C LEU A 101 53.45 -32.89 52.04
N ALA A 102 52.39 -33.67 52.26
CA ALA A 102 52.23 -34.48 53.46
C ALA A 102 53.38 -35.48 53.66
N ASP A 103 53.86 -36.10 52.58
CA ASP A 103 55.02 -36.99 52.62
C ASP A 103 56.31 -36.26 53.02
N ARG A 104 56.53 -35.05 52.51
CA ARG A 104 57.68 -34.21 52.90
C ARG A 104 57.60 -33.76 54.36
N MET A 105 56.40 -33.49 54.86
CA MET A 105 56.16 -32.93 56.19
C MET A 105 55.91 -33.99 57.27
N ARG A 106 55.90 -35.28 56.91
CA ARG A 106 55.60 -36.41 57.81
C ARG A 106 56.40 -36.38 59.11
N ASP A 107 57.70 -36.14 59.03
CA ASP A 107 58.58 -36.11 60.20
C ASP A 107 58.27 -34.93 61.13
N ARG A 108 57.89 -33.77 60.58
CA ARG A 108 57.52 -32.58 61.37
C ARG A 108 56.25 -32.85 62.15
N TRP A 109 55.20 -33.32 61.47
CA TRP A 109 53.92 -33.65 62.08
C TRP A 109 54.03 -34.82 63.09
N SER A 110 54.94 -35.77 62.86
CA SER A 110 55.23 -36.84 63.82
C SER A 110 55.90 -36.35 65.10
N ARG A 111 56.80 -35.36 65.02
CA ARG A 111 57.44 -34.75 66.21
C ARG A 111 56.44 -33.99 67.08
N GLU A 112 55.41 -33.42 66.46
CA GLU A 112 54.32 -32.74 67.15
C GLU A 112 53.22 -33.69 67.68
N GLY A 113 53.31 -35.00 67.38
CA GLY A 113 52.31 -35.99 67.79
C GLY A 113 50.99 -35.91 67.03
N ARG A 114 50.95 -35.22 65.89
CA ARG A 114 49.72 -34.89 65.13
C ARG A 114 49.60 -35.65 63.80
N SER A 115 50.29 -36.77 63.63
CA SER A 115 50.28 -37.55 62.37
C SER A 115 48.88 -38.00 61.93
N GLN A 116 47.97 -38.29 62.87
CA GLN A 116 46.58 -38.63 62.56
C GLN A 116 45.79 -37.42 62.01
N GLN A 117 46.08 -36.21 62.51
CA GLN A 117 45.47 -34.99 62.00
C GLN A 117 45.92 -34.69 60.57
N LEU A 118 47.22 -34.89 60.26
CA LEU A 118 47.72 -34.76 58.89
C LEU A 118 46.99 -35.73 57.93
N ALA A 119 46.81 -36.98 58.33
CA ALA A 119 46.08 -37.97 57.53
C ALA A 119 44.62 -37.55 57.29
N TYR A 120 43.94 -37.06 58.33
CA TYR A 120 42.58 -36.54 58.23
C TYR A 120 42.47 -35.36 57.24
N TRP A 121 43.39 -34.38 57.32
CA TRP A 121 43.38 -33.23 56.41
C TRP A 121 43.64 -33.61 54.96
N VAL A 122 44.56 -34.56 54.72
CA VAL A 122 44.84 -35.11 53.39
C VAL A 122 43.64 -35.84 52.81
N GLU A 123 42.96 -36.67 53.62
CA GLU A 123 41.74 -37.36 53.18
C GLU A 123 40.60 -36.38 52.88
N ARG A 124 40.48 -35.30 53.66
CA ARG A 124 39.50 -34.24 53.38
C ARG A 124 39.82 -33.56 52.06
N LEU A 125 41.08 -33.18 51.81
CA LEU A 125 41.52 -32.59 50.54
C LEU A 125 41.33 -33.50 49.33
N ASP A 126 41.36 -34.83 49.49
CA ASP A 126 41.07 -35.76 48.40
C ASP A 126 39.65 -35.68 47.84
N ARG A 127 38.73 -35.00 48.54
CA ARG A 127 37.36 -34.71 48.09
C ARG A 127 37.24 -33.38 47.31
N LEU A 128 38.33 -32.62 47.22
CA LEU A 128 38.39 -31.37 46.49
C LEU A 128 38.39 -31.65 44.98
N ASP A 129 37.61 -30.89 44.22
CA ASP A 129 37.61 -30.94 42.76
C ASP A 129 38.97 -30.49 42.22
N GLU A 130 39.44 -31.12 41.14
CA GLU A 130 40.75 -30.83 40.53
C GLU A 130 40.88 -29.37 40.09
N SER A 131 39.77 -28.69 39.76
CA SER A 131 39.80 -27.28 39.37
C SER A 131 40.04 -26.31 40.54
N MET A 132 39.88 -26.75 41.79
CA MET A 132 40.07 -25.95 42.99
C MET A 132 41.50 -26.03 43.55
N ILE A 133 42.40 -26.76 42.89
CA ILE A 133 43.80 -26.94 43.31
C ILE A 133 44.55 -25.60 43.41
N PRO A 134 44.43 -24.65 42.45
CA PRO A 134 45.08 -23.34 42.56
C PRO A 134 44.66 -22.56 43.82
N GLU A 135 43.40 -22.67 44.22
CA GLU A 135 42.85 -22.01 45.41
C GLU A 135 43.27 -22.68 46.73
N ALA A 136 43.80 -23.91 46.70
CA ALA A 136 44.25 -24.62 47.89
C ALA A 136 45.60 -24.12 48.44
N GLN A 137 46.25 -23.13 47.82
CA GLN A 137 47.59 -22.66 48.17
C GLN A 137 47.72 -22.23 49.64
N GLU A 138 46.71 -21.53 50.18
CA GLU A 138 46.68 -21.10 51.58
C GLU A 138 46.69 -22.31 52.54
N VAL A 139 45.86 -23.31 52.27
CA VAL A 139 45.81 -24.55 53.05
C VAL A 139 47.13 -25.30 52.95
N LEU A 140 47.74 -25.37 51.76
CA LEU A 140 49.04 -26.03 51.56
C LEU A 140 50.15 -25.36 52.40
N LEU A 141 50.17 -24.03 52.45
CA LEU A 141 51.08 -23.26 53.30
C LEU A 141 50.87 -23.56 54.80
N LEU A 142 49.61 -23.61 55.25
CA LEU A 142 49.28 -23.93 56.64
C LEU A 142 49.65 -25.38 57.03
N LEU A 143 49.50 -26.33 56.10
CA LEU A 143 49.93 -27.72 56.28
C LEU A 143 51.45 -27.84 56.36
N GLU A 144 52.18 -27.03 55.57
CA GLU A 144 53.64 -26.95 55.66
C GLU A 144 54.10 -26.39 57.01
N GLN A 145 53.38 -25.41 57.55
CA GLN A 145 53.71 -24.80 58.84
C GLN A 145 53.27 -25.61 60.07
N ALA A 146 52.55 -26.73 59.88
CA ALA A 146 51.91 -27.48 60.96
C ALA A 146 51.07 -26.56 61.88
N ALA A 147 50.25 -25.71 61.26
CA ALA A 147 49.45 -24.71 61.93
C ALA A 147 48.42 -25.33 62.91
N THR A 148 47.81 -24.49 63.75
CA THR A 148 46.82 -24.95 64.72
C THR A 148 45.57 -25.52 64.05
N GLU A 149 44.90 -26.46 64.72
CA GLU A 149 43.69 -27.10 64.21
C GLU A 149 42.60 -26.09 63.83
N GLN A 150 42.41 -25.03 64.63
CA GLN A 150 41.43 -23.97 64.36
C GLN A 150 41.74 -23.19 63.09
N THR A 151 43.02 -22.87 62.84
CA THR A 151 43.40 -22.08 61.64
C THR A 151 43.29 -22.92 60.38
N LEU A 152 43.72 -24.19 60.45
CA LEU A 152 43.56 -25.15 59.35
C LEU A 152 42.08 -25.44 59.06
N ASP A 153 41.25 -25.65 60.07
CA ASP A 153 39.83 -25.95 59.86
C ASP A 153 39.08 -24.77 59.26
N MET A 154 39.42 -23.54 59.65
CA MET A 154 38.85 -22.33 59.04
C MET A 154 39.24 -22.21 57.56
N ALA A 155 40.52 -22.36 57.23
CA ALA A 155 40.99 -22.29 55.84
C ALA A 155 40.41 -23.43 54.98
N MET A 156 40.34 -24.65 55.52
CA MET A 156 39.71 -25.79 54.86
C MET A 156 38.22 -25.56 54.64
N SER A 157 37.50 -25.09 55.64
CA SER A 157 36.07 -24.83 55.52
C SER A 157 35.79 -23.73 54.50
N ASN A 158 36.58 -22.67 54.47
CA ASN A 158 36.48 -21.63 53.44
C ASN A 158 36.67 -22.19 52.02
N LEU A 159 37.66 -23.07 51.81
CA LEU A 159 37.92 -23.69 50.51
C LEU A 159 36.76 -24.59 50.05
N PHE A 160 36.23 -25.44 50.95
CA PHE A 160 35.11 -26.32 50.65
C PHE A 160 33.79 -25.57 50.49
N ASP A 161 33.55 -24.52 51.29
CA ASP A 161 32.41 -23.63 51.12
C ASP A 161 32.47 -22.94 49.76
N GLN A 162 33.67 -22.53 49.30
CA GLN A 162 33.83 -21.95 47.98
C GLN A 162 33.49 -22.96 46.87
N GLN A 163 33.96 -24.21 46.97
CA GLN A 163 33.60 -25.28 46.03
C GLN A 163 32.09 -25.51 46.01
N GLU A 164 31.45 -25.62 47.17
CA GLU A 164 30.02 -25.89 47.27
C GLU A 164 29.19 -24.73 46.71
N ARG A 165 29.57 -23.48 47.00
CA ARG A 165 28.93 -22.29 46.41
C ARG A 165 29.01 -22.30 44.88
N ARG A 166 30.17 -22.65 44.30
CA ARG A 166 30.32 -22.78 42.84
C ARG A 166 29.44 -23.93 42.30
N ARG A 167 29.44 -25.09 42.95
CA ARG A 167 28.60 -26.23 42.55
C ARG A 167 27.11 -25.86 42.52
N VAL A 168 26.61 -25.25 43.60
CA VAL A 168 25.21 -24.83 43.72
C VAL A 168 24.86 -23.78 42.65
N ALA A 169 25.73 -22.81 42.42
CA ALA A 169 25.50 -21.78 41.40
C ALA A 169 25.40 -22.36 39.98
N LEU A 170 26.28 -23.31 39.65
CA LEU A 170 26.25 -24.00 38.37
C LEU A 170 24.98 -24.85 38.21
N GLU A 171 24.55 -25.56 39.25
CA GLU A 171 23.31 -26.34 39.25
C GLU A 171 22.09 -25.44 39.04
N GLN A 172 22.02 -24.30 39.74
CA GLN A 172 20.96 -23.31 39.54
C GLN A 172 20.93 -22.79 38.09
N MET A 173 22.09 -22.48 37.51
CA MET A 173 22.19 -22.01 36.13
C MET A 173 21.76 -23.05 35.11
N MET A 174 22.19 -24.30 35.28
CA MET A 174 21.76 -25.38 34.39
C MET A 174 20.27 -25.69 34.52
N ASN A 175 19.72 -25.66 35.74
CA ASN A 175 18.28 -25.86 35.95
C ASN A 175 17.47 -24.76 35.28
N TRP A 176 17.88 -23.49 35.42
CA TRP A 176 17.24 -22.37 34.74
C TRP A 176 17.28 -22.52 33.21
N MET A 177 18.45 -22.84 32.65
CA MET A 177 18.61 -23.07 31.21
C MET A 177 17.69 -24.18 30.69
N ARG A 178 17.51 -25.24 31.48
CA ARG A 178 16.66 -26.37 31.11
C ARG A 178 15.17 -26.08 31.25
N GLU A 179 14.75 -25.50 32.37
CA GLU A 179 13.33 -25.32 32.69
C GLU A 179 12.71 -24.11 31.99
N GLN A 180 13.46 -23.01 31.89
CA GLN A 180 12.93 -21.74 31.37
C GLN A 180 13.23 -21.54 29.89
N ARG A 181 14.43 -21.90 29.45
CA ARG A 181 14.86 -21.69 28.06
C ARG A 181 14.75 -22.96 27.21
N GLY A 182 14.86 -24.16 27.79
CA GLY A 182 14.76 -25.42 27.06
C GLY A 182 16.09 -26.00 26.55
N TRP A 183 17.22 -25.51 27.06
CA TRP A 183 18.57 -26.00 26.71
C TRP A 183 19.00 -27.20 27.57
N GLY A 184 19.88 -28.07 27.05
CA GLY A 184 20.60 -29.05 27.88
C GLY A 184 19.84 -30.33 28.20
N THR A 185 19.60 -31.14 27.16
CA THR A 185 19.10 -32.52 27.32
C THR A 185 20.19 -33.50 27.80
N GLN A 186 21.47 -33.14 27.64
CA GLN A 186 22.61 -33.99 27.98
C GLN A 186 23.13 -33.72 29.40
N SER A 187 23.52 -34.77 30.11
CA SER A 187 24.20 -34.65 31.40
C SER A 187 25.64 -34.18 31.19
N ILE A 188 25.97 -32.98 31.66
CA ILE A 188 27.34 -32.46 31.62
C ILE A 188 28.17 -33.15 32.71
N THR A 189 29.08 -34.03 32.31
CA THR A 189 30.03 -34.74 33.18
C THR A 189 31.40 -34.07 33.14
N GLY A 190 32.15 -34.13 34.24
CA GLY A 190 33.52 -33.63 34.30
C GLY A 190 33.82 -32.88 35.59
N THR A 191 35.00 -32.25 35.62
CA THR A 191 35.40 -31.32 36.68
C THR A 191 34.47 -30.12 36.72
N LEU A 192 34.44 -29.42 37.85
CA LEU A 192 33.63 -28.21 38.00
C LEU A 192 33.94 -27.18 36.89
N SER A 193 35.21 -27.00 36.51
CA SER A 193 35.62 -26.09 35.41
C SER A 193 35.04 -26.50 34.05
N GLU A 194 35.15 -27.77 33.66
CA GLU A 194 34.62 -28.29 32.39
C GLU A 194 33.09 -28.11 32.32
N ARG A 195 32.40 -28.27 33.45
CA ARG A 195 30.96 -28.05 33.53
C ARG A 195 30.59 -26.57 33.36
N TYR A 196 31.39 -25.66 33.90
CA TYR A 196 31.23 -24.22 33.65
C TYR A 196 31.50 -23.85 32.20
N GLU A 197 32.52 -24.43 31.55
CA GLU A 197 32.78 -24.20 30.12
C GLU A 197 31.64 -24.70 29.24
N ALA A 198 31.03 -25.83 29.58
CA ALA A 198 29.83 -26.31 28.90
C ALA A 198 28.64 -25.38 29.10
N ALA A 199 28.41 -24.89 30.32
CA ALA A 199 27.35 -23.92 30.57
C ALA A 199 27.59 -22.58 29.85
N GLU A 200 28.84 -22.11 29.76
CA GLU A 200 29.19 -20.91 28.99
C GLU A 200 28.90 -21.09 27.50
N ARG A 201 29.18 -22.28 26.94
CA ARG A 201 28.82 -22.60 25.55
C ARG A 201 27.31 -22.52 25.33
N LEU A 202 26.51 -23.10 26.23
CA LEU A 202 25.04 -23.03 26.14
C LEU A 202 24.52 -21.59 26.25
N LEU A 203 25.08 -20.77 27.14
CA LEU A 203 24.71 -19.35 27.23
C LEU A 203 25.01 -18.59 25.93
N LYS A 204 26.16 -18.84 25.29
CA LYS A 204 26.47 -18.24 23.98
C LYS A 204 25.50 -18.67 22.90
N LEU A 205 25.04 -19.91 22.92
CA LEU A 205 24.02 -20.39 21.97
C LEU A 205 22.66 -19.72 22.23
N ASP A 206 22.29 -19.49 23.50
CA ASP A 206 21.06 -18.80 23.87
C ASP A 206 21.05 -17.34 23.42
N GLU A 207 22.17 -16.64 23.55
CA GLU A 207 22.33 -15.27 23.04
C GLU A 207 22.12 -15.21 21.52
N LEU A 208 22.71 -16.17 20.78
CA LEU A 208 22.50 -16.26 19.34
C LEU A 208 21.04 -16.59 18.99
N LEU A 209 20.39 -17.46 19.76
CA LEU A 209 18.98 -17.79 19.56
C LEU A 209 18.09 -16.56 19.79
N LEU A 210 18.33 -15.79 20.86
CA LEU A 210 17.60 -14.55 21.13
C LEU A 210 17.78 -13.54 19.99
N GLN A 211 19.01 -13.36 19.52
CA GLN A 211 19.26 -12.48 18.37
C GLN A 211 18.51 -12.94 17.12
N VAL A 212 18.46 -14.24 16.85
CA VAL A 212 17.65 -14.80 15.75
C VAL A 212 16.17 -14.52 15.95
N GLN A 213 15.64 -14.73 17.15
CA GLN A 213 14.22 -14.52 17.45
C GLN A 213 13.83 -13.03 17.31
N GLU A 214 14.63 -12.13 17.88
CA GLU A 214 14.43 -10.68 17.76
C GLU A 214 14.50 -10.23 16.30
N THR A 215 15.50 -10.69 15.54
CA THR A 215 15.61 -10.33 14.12
C THR A 215 14.46 -10.88 13.28
N ILE A 216 13.93 -12.08 13.58
CA ILE A 216 12.72 -12.59 12.92
C ILE A 216 11.53 -11.65 13.19
N ASP A 217 11.31 -11.28 14.45
CA ASP A 217 10.18 -10.45 14.86
C ASP A 217 10.27 -9.00 14.33
N GLU A 218 11.49 -8.45 14.22
CA GLU A 218 11.73 -7.09 13.74
C GLU A 218 11.75 -6.98 12.22
N SER A 219 12.38 -7.95 11.52
CA SER A 219 12.68 -7.81 10.08
C SER A 219 11.76 -8.60 9.16
N VAL A 220 11.19 -9.73 9.63
CA VAL A 220 10.30 -10.58 8.80
C VAL A 220 8.87 -10.50 9.28
N GLY A 221 8.65 -10.51 10.61
CA GLY A 221 7.34 -10.44 11.25
C GLY A 221 6.42 -9.32 10.72
N PRO A 222 6.90 -8.08 10.50
CA PRO A 222 6.05 -7.00 10.02
C PRO A 222 5.53 -7.20 8.58
N TYR A 223 6.20 -8.03 7.79
CA TYR A 223 5.88 -8.31 6.39
C TYR A 223 5.06 -9.60 6.23
N ASP A 224 5.53 -10.70 6.82
CA ASP A 224 4.90 -12.01 6.73
C ASP A 224 4.96 -12.79 8.06
N ASN A 225 3.81 -12.81 8.74
CA ASN A 225 3.64 -13.56 9.99
C ASN A 225 3.82 -15.08 9.81
N ASN A 226 3.45 -15.64 8.65
CA ASN A 226 3.56 -17.08 8.42
C ASN A 226 5.03 -17.48 8.19
N ALA A 227 5.77 -16.69 7.41
CA ALA A 227 7.20 -16.90 7.23
C ALA A 227 7.96 -16.75 8.56
N ALA A 228 7.63 -15.74 9.36
CA ALA A 228 8.20 -15.55 10.69
C ALA A 228 7.94 -16.77 11.60
N ALA A 229 6.71 -17.30 11.63
CA ALA A 229 6.38 -18.49 12.41
C ALA A 229 7.22 -19.73 11.99
N LEU A 230 7.39 -19.95 10.68
CA LEU A 230 8.23 -21.05 10.16
C LEU A 230 9.71 -20.89 10.54
N LEU A 231 10.22 -19.65 10.55
CA LEU A 231 11.58 -19.34 10.96
C LEU A 231 11.78 -19.58 12.47
N HIS A 232 10.79 -19.22 13.29
CA HIS A 232 10.78 -19.54 14.73
C HIS A 232 10.77 -21.06 14.99
N GLU A 233 9.97 -21.82 14.26
CA GLU A 233 9.98 -23.30 14.35
C GLU A 233 11.37 -23.87 13.99
N ARG A 234 12.03 -23.33 12.97
CA ARG A 234 13.41 -23.71 12.62
C ARG A 234 14.40 -23.33 13.72
N ALA A 235 14.25 -22.17 14.34
CA ALA A 235 15.09 -21.73 15.46
C ALA A 235 14.94 -22.67 16.67
N GLU A 236 13.72 -23.12 17.00
CA GLU A 236 13.48 -24.13 18.03
C GLU A 236 14.16 -25.48 17.72
N LEU A 237 14.13 -25.92 16.46
CA LEU A 237 14.81 -27.15 16.06
C LEU A 237 16.33 -27.02 16.24
N CYS A 238 16.91 -25.89 15.85
CA CYS A 238 18.34 -25.60 16.05
C CYS A 238 18.70 -25.58 17.54
N GLN A 239 17.84 -25.02 18.38
CA GLN A 239 17.97 -25.04 19.83
C GLN A 239 18.03 -26.48 20.37
N ARG A 240 17.08 -27.34 19.98
CA ARG A 240 17.04 -28.75 20.45
C ARG A 240 18.26 -29.57 20.03
N MET A 241 18.90 -29.21 18.92
CA MET A 241 20.12 -29.86 18.44
C MET A 241 21.41 -29.28 19.04
N GLU A 242 21.34 -28.16 19.74
CA GLU A 242 22.51 -27.42 20.26
C GLU A 242 23.54 -27.04 19.18
N ASP A 243 23.07 -26.79 17.95
CA ASP A 243 23.92 -26.51 16.78
C ASP A 243 24.08 -25.00 16.53
N GLY A 244 25.19 -24.45 17.01
CA GLY A 244 25.50 -23.03 16.85
C GLY A 244 25.82 -22.59 15.43
N GLN A 245 26.24 -23.49 14.53
CA GLN A 245 26.48 -23.09 13.14
C GLN A 245 25.16 -22.89 12.42
N ARG A 246 24.19 -23.80 12.60
CA ARG A 246 22.86 -23.64 12.01
C ARG A 246 22.12 -22.40 12.51
N LEU A 247 22.31 -22.02 13.78
CA LEU A 247 21.76 -20.75 14.29
C LEU A 247 22.35 -19.53 13.59
N ARG A 248 23.67 -19.52 13.34
CA ARG A 248 24.31 -18.43 12.58
C ARG A 248 23.86 -18.40 11.13
N ASP A 249 23.78 -19.55 10.49
CA ASP A 249 23.31 -19.64 9.10
C ASP A 249 21.84 -19.21 9.00
N LEU A 250 21.01 -19.53 10.00
CA LEU A 250 19.63 -19.06 10.09
C LEU A 250 19.57 -17.54 10.29
N LEU A 251 20.41 -16.97 11.15
CA LEU A 251 20.49 -15.51 11.34
C LEU A 251 20.77 -14.78 10.02
N VAL A 252 21.76 -15.27 9.25
CA VAL A 252 22.09 -14.69 7.95
C VAL A 252 20.90 -14.77 6.99
N GLN A 253 20.20 -15.91 6.95
CA GLN A 253 19.01 -16.07 6.10
C GLN A 253 17.87 -15.12 6.50
N VAL A 254 17.66 -14.90 7.80
CA VAL A 254 16.64 -13.96 8.30
C VAL A 254 17.01 -12.53 7.90
N GLU A 255 18.27 -12.11 8.10
CA GLU A 255 18.73 -10.79 7.69
C GLU A 255 18.63 -10.56 6.18
N GLU A 256 19.00 -11.56 5.36
CA GLU A 256 18.86 -11.49 3.90
C GLU A 256 17.40 -11.38 3.48
N SER A 257 16.51 -12.16 4.11
CA SER A 257 15.08 -12.07 3.87
C SER A 257 14.51 -10.72 4.28
N GLY A 258 14.89 -10.17 5.44
CA GLY A 258 14.46 -8.83 5.86
C GLY A 258 14.90 -7.75 4.88
N ARG A 259 16.16 -7.78 4.42
CA ARG A 259 16.68 -6.84 3.41
C ARG A 259 15.92 -6.92 2.09
N ASP A 260 15.59 -8.13 1.60
CA ASP A 260 14.79 -8.30 0.38
C ASP A 260 13.40 -7.65 0.52
N HIS A 261 12.72 -7.84 1.65
CA HIS A 261 11.43 -7.20 1.91
C HIS A 261 11.53 -5.67 1.98
N ASP A 262 12.56 -5.13 2.65
CA ASP A 262 12.80 -3.68 2.73
C ASP A 262 13.05 -3.09 1.32
N GLU A 263 13.92 -3.73 0.51
CA GLU A 263 14.23 -3.29 -0.84
C GLU A 263 13.00 -3.29 -1.75
N ARG A 264 12.17 -4.34 -1.65
CA ARG A 264 10.91 -4.45 -2.40
C ARG A 264 9.87 -3.44 -1.96
N LEU A 265 9.76 -3.16 -0.66
CA LEU A 265 8.88 -2.11 -0.15
C LEU A 265 9.28 -0.73 -0.67
N VAL A 266 10.57 -0.40 -0.67
CA VAL A 266 11.07 0.85 -1.25
C VAL A 266 10.76 0.93 -2.73
N ALA A 267 11.02 -0.14 -3.50
CA ALA A 267 10.73 -0.17 -4.93
C ALA A 267 9.23 0.05 -5.23
N LEU A 268 8.35 -0.59 -4.46
CA LEU A 268 6.90 -0.45 -4.63
C LEU A 268 6.41 0.93 -4.20
N GLN A 269 6.97 1.51 -3.13
CA GLN A 269 6.70 2.90 -2.74
C GLN A 269 7.13 3.89 -3.82
N ASP A 270 8.30 3.70 -4.42
CA ASP A 270 8.80 4.52 -5.51
C ASP A 270 7.90 4.44 -6.75
N GLU A 271 7.39 3.26 -7.07
CA GLU A 271 6.45 3.08 -8.18
C GLU A 271 5.12 3.79 -7.92
N HIS A 272 4.53 3.62 -6.74
CA HIS A 272 3.33 4.35 -6.33
C HIS A 272 3.56 5.87 -6.33
N ALA A 273 4.73 6.33 -5.90
CA ALA A 273 5.10 7.75 -5.95
C ALA A 273 5.19 8.25 -7.40
N ARG A 274 5.82 7.49 -8.30
CA ARG A 274 5.88 7.81 -9.74
C ARG A 274 4.48 7.95 -10.33
N LEU A 275 3.59 6.99 -10.09
CA LEU A 275 2.21 7.04 -10.57
C LEU A 275 1.47 8.30 -10.06
N ARG A 276 1.64 8.63 -8.78
CA ARG A 276 1.07 9.86 -8.20
C ARG A 276 1.64 11.13 -8.82
N THR A 277 2.95 11.20 -9.06
CA THR A 277 3.57 12.36 -9.72
C THR A 277 3.10 12.53 -11.16
N THR A 278 2.73 11.44 -11.84
CA THR A 278 2.14 11.50 -13.18
C THR A 278 0.66 11.88 -13.19
N GLY A 279 0.04 12.10 -12.02
CA GLY A 279 -1.35 12.53 -11.88
C GLY A 279 -2.36 11.43 -11.54
N PHE A 280 -1.93 10.20 -11.24
CA PHE A 280 -2.86 9.13 -10.83
C PHE A 280 -3.15 9.14 -9.33
N HIS A 281 -4.42 9.00 -8.99
CA HIS A 281 -4.91 8.81 -7.64
C HIS A 281 -5.04 7.31 -7.35
N LEU A 282 -4.32 6.86 -6.33
CA LEU A 282 -4.27 5.47 -5.87
C LEU A 282 -4.92 5.38 -4.49
N ASP A 283 -5.80 4.39 -4.28
CA ASP A 283 -6.48 4.13 -3.00
C ASP A 283 -5.54 3.57 -1.93
N ALA A 284 -4.31 3.25 -2.32
CA ALA A 284 -3.27 2.80 -1.42
C ALA A 284 -2.86 3.92 -0.43
N ARG A 285 -2.43 3.54 0.77
CA ARG A 285 -1.90 4.50 1.75
C ARG A 285 -0.61 5.15 1.25
N ASN A 286 -0.27 6.30 1.83
CA ASN A 286 1.00 6.98 1.58
C ASN A 286 1.59 7.50 2.91
N PRO A 287 2.75 6.98 3.39
CA PRO A 287 3.53 5.86 2.84
C PRO A 287 2.88 4.49 3.09
N LEU A 288 3.34 3.47 2.36
CA LEU A 288 2.91 2.08 2.53
C LEU A 288 3.55 1.46 3.79
N ARG A 289 2.83 0.56 4.46
CA ARG A 289 3.35 -0.17 5.62
C ARG A 289 3.95 -1.52 5.20
N PRO A 290 4.88 -2.08 5.99
CA PRO A 290 5.42 -3.43 5.77
C PRO A 290 4.35 -4.50 5.54
N ALA A 291 3.28 -4.48 6.34
CA ALA A 291 2.18 -5.45 6.25
C ALA A 291 1.39 -5.39 4.94
N ASP A 292 1.48 -4.29 4.19
CA ASP A 292 0.74 -4.08 2.95
C ASP A 292 1.54 -4.57 1.73
N LEU A 293 2.85 -4.84 1.88
CA LEU A 293 3.79 -5.17 0.80
C LEU A 293 3.25 -6.29 -0.11
N LEU A 294 3.03 -7.48 0.46
CA LEU A 294 2.67 -8.68 -0.31
C LEU A 294 1.33 -8.51 -1.05
N ALA A 295 0.35 -7.84 -0.42
CA ALA A 295 -0.95 -7.61 -1.03
C ALA A 295 -0.86 -6.68 -2.25
N HIS A 296 -0.04 -5.63 -2.15
CA HIS A 296 0.17 -4.69 -3.25
C HIS A 296 1.02 -5.27 -4.37
N GLU A 297 2.01 -6.11 -4.07
CA GLU A 297 2.80 -6.78 -5.10
C GLU A 297 1.95 -7.71 -5.98
N VAL A 298 1.03 -8.46 -5.37
CA VAL A 298 0.08 -9.30 -6.12
C VAL A 298 -0.84 -8.44 -7.01
N GLY A 299 -1.19 -7.24 -6.56
CA GLY A 299 -2.05 -6.31 -7.29
C GLY A 299 -1.34 -5.42 -8.31
N LEU A 300 -0.01 -5.41 -8.35
CA LEU A 300 0.80 -4.45 -9.12
C LEU A 300 0.56 -4.57 -10.62
N ASP A 301 0.50 -5.80 -11.15
CA ASP A 301 0.23 -6.04 -12.57
C ASP A 301 -1.19 -5.60 -12.96
N GLY A 302 -2.15 -5.79 -12.05
CA GLY A 302 -3.52 -5.30 -12.20
C GLY A 302 -3.56 -3.78 -12.23
N LEU A 303 -2.86 -3.13 -11.29
CA LEU A 303 -2.74 -1.67 -11.23
C LEU A 303 -2.14 -1.10 -12.51
N HIS A 304 -1.06 -1.68 -13.02
CA HIS A 304 -0.46 -1.26 -14.29
C HIS A 304 -1.42 -1.40 -15.47
N THR A 305 -2.19 -2.49 -15.50
CA THR A 305 -3.21 -2.73 -16.53
C THR A 305 -4.30 -1.67 -16.47
N ASP A 306 -4.80 -1.35 -15.28
CA ASP A 306 -5.82 -0.33 -15.09
C ASP A 306 -5.31 1.08 -15.41
N VAL A 307 -4.07 1.43 -15.02
CA VAL A 307 -3.44 2.69 -15.43
C VAL A 307 -3.33 2.79 -16.96
N ALA A 308 -2.97 1.70 -17.65
CA ALA A 308 -2.88 1.67 -19.10
C ALA A 308 -4.26 1.83 -19.76
N ARG A 309 -5.29 1.18 -19.21
CA ARG A 309 -6.69 1.36 -19.65
C ARG A 309 -7.16 2.80 -19.44
N MET A 310 -6.89 3.36 -18.27
CA MET A 310 -7.21 4.76 -17.94
C MET A 310 -6.62 5.72 -18.97
N ARG A 311 -5.31 5.59 -19.25
CA ARG A 311 -4.61 6.44 -20.23
C ARG A 311 -5.24 6.33 -21.61
N ARG A 312 -5.56 5.12 -22.07
CA ARG A 312 -6.19 4.90 -23.38
C ARG A 312 -7.58 5.52 -23.43
N ALA A 313 -8.43 5.24 -22.45
CA ALA A 313 -9.78 5.79 -22.37
C ALA A 313 -9.73 7.33 -22.32
N TRP A 314 -8.88 7.91 -21.47
CA TRP A 314 -8.72 9.37 -21.38
C TRP A 314 -8.25 9.98 -22.69
N SER A 315 -7.28 9.37 -23.38
CA SER A 315 -6.80 9.87 -24.68
C SER A 315 -7.87 9.86 -25.77
N ALA A 316 -8.74 8.84 -25.78
CA ALA A 316 -9.86 8.75 -26.71
C ALA A 316 -10.98 9.73 -26.35
N LEU A 317 -11.11 10.10 -25.08
CA LEU A 317 -12.15 10.96 -24.56
C LEU A 317 -11.90 12.45 -24.81
N ILE A 318 -10.65 12.89 -24.85
CA ILE A 318 -10.26 14.30 -25.13
C ILE A 318 -11.01 14.89 -26.35
N PRO A 319 -10.97 14.29 -27.56
CA PRO A 319 -11.66 14.86 -28.71
C PRO A 319 -13.20 14.83 -28.57
N ILE A 320 -13.75 13.83 -27.88
CA ILE A 320 -15.20 13.69 -27.68
C ILE A 320 -15.72 14.70 -26.66
N ALA A 321 -14.96 14.96 -25.60
CA ALA A 321 -15.30 15.94 -24.57
C ALA A 321 -15.46 17.36 -25.13
N GLN A 322 -14.73 17.71 -26.19
CA GLN A 322 -14.89 19.00 -26.88
C GLN A 322 -16.29 19.18 -27.51
N LEU A 323 -16.95 18.07 -27.87
CA LEU A 323 -18.30 18.06 -28.46
C LEU A 323 -19.40 18.18 -27.38
N PHE A 324 -19.12 17.81 -26.13
CA PHE A 324 -20.08 17.73 -25.02
C PHE A 324 -19.55 18.41 -23.74
N PRO A 325 -19.49 19.75 -23.67
CA PRO A 325 -18.97 20.45 -22.49
C PRO A 325 -19.82 20.22 -21.23
N GLU A 326 -21.09 19.82 -21.38
CA GLU A 326 -21.95 19.45 -20.25
C GLU A 326 -21.36 18.29 -19.41
N ALA A 327 -20.54 17.42 -20.00
CA ALA A 327 -19.89 16.31 -19.32
C ALA A 327 -18.64 16.72 -18.52
N GLY A 328 -18.22 17.99 -18.59
CA GLY A 328 -16.97 18.47 -17.98
C GLY A 328 -16.85 18.22 -16.47
N ALA A 329 -17.96 18.30 -15.73
CA ALA A 329 -17.97 18.04 -14.29
C ALA A 329 -17.70 16.55 -13.95
N GLU A 330 -18.28 15.63 -14.72
CA GLU A 330 -18.08 14.18 -14.56
C GLU A 330 -16.65 13.79 -14.98
N LEU A 331 -16.13 14.40 -16.05
CA LEU A 331 -14.75 14.21 -16.50
C LEU A 331 -13.73 14.63 -15.44
N SER A 332 -13.91 15.81 -14.85
CA SER A 332 -13.01 16.31 -13.79
C SER A 332 -13.06 15.42 -12.55
N ALA A 333 -14.22 14.82 -12.24
CA ALA A 333 -14.34 13.88 -11.13
C ALA A 333 -13.57 12.57 -11.38
N LEU A 334 -13.53 12.08 -12.63
CA LEU A 334 -12.87 10.83 -13.00
C LEU A 334 -11.36 10.98 -13.28
N GLU A 335 -10.86 12.22 -13.36
CA GLU A 335 -9.47 12.50 -13.70
C GLU A 335 -8.49 11.80 -12.73
N GLY A 336 -7.59 11.00 -13.29
CA GLY A 336 -6.55 10.32 -12.53
C GLY A 336 -7.03 9.20 -11.58
N GLN A 337 -8.35 9.00 -11.38
CA GLN A 337 -8.89 8.04 -10.41
C GLN A 337 -8.84 6.59 -10.92
N VAL A 338 -7.72 5.89 -10.73
CA VAL A 338 -7.47 4.57 -11.34
C VAL A 338 -8.54 3.53 -10.98
N HIS A 339 -9.12 3.59 -9.78
CA HIS A 339 -10.17 2.64 -9.37
C HIS A 339 -11.49 2.83 -10.16
N LEU A 340 -11.70 3.97 -10.82
CA LEU A 340 -12.89 4.29 -11.63
C LEU A 340 -12.67 4.14 -13.14
N VAL A 341 -11.65 3.38 -13.57
CA VAL A 341 -11.38 3.13 -14.99
C VAL A 341 -12.60 2.62 -15.76
N VAL A 342 -13.40 1.76 -15.14
CA VAL A 342 -14.60 1.20 -15.77
C VAL A 342 -15.67 2.28 -15.98
N GLU A 343 -15.80 3.22 -15.06
CA GLU A 343 -16.74 4.34 -15.19
C GLU A 343 -16.29 5.29 -16.30
N LEU A 344 -14.98 5.56 -16.42
CA LEU A 344 -14.43 6.33 -17.52
C LEU A 344 -14.68 5.65 -18.89
N GLU A 345 -14.46 4.35 -18.98
CA GLU A 345 -14.73 3.58 -20.21
C GLU A 345 -16.24 3.58 -20.55
N SER A 346 -17.11 3.51 -19.54
CA SER A 346 -18.56 3.62 -19.74
C SER A 346 -18.96 5.00 -20.24
N LEU A 347 -18.42 6.07 -19.66
CA LEU A 347 -18.69 7.45 -20.08
C LEU A 347 -18.15 7.71 -21.49
N LEU A 348 -16.99 7.15 -21.84
CA LEU A 348 -16.47 7.18 -23.20
C LEU A 348 -17.46 6.53 -24.18
N SER A 349 -17.95 5.32 -23.87
CA SER A 349 -18.94 4.63 -24.71
C SER A 349 -20.23 5.43 -24.86
N GLU A 350 -20.75 5.99 -23.77
CA GLU A 350 -21.97 6.78 -23.80
C GLU A 350 -21.81 8.03 -24.68
N LEU A 351 -20.70 8.77 -24.52
CA LEU A 351 -20.46 9.96 -25.33
C LEU A 351 -20.16 9.64 -26.79
N THR A 352 -19.53 8.50 -27.11
CA THR A 352 -19.41 8.03 -28.49
C THR A 352 -20.77 7.72 -29.10
N ASP A 353 -21.63 7.01 -28.37
CA ASP A 353 -22.96 6.64 -28.86
C ASP A 353 -23.82 7.90 -29.09
N ARG A 354 -23.76 8.87 -28.17
CA ARG A 354 -24.43 10.17 -28.31
C ARG A 354 -23.90 10.98 -29.49
N ARG A 355 -22.60 10.91 -29.79
CA ARG A 355 -22.01 11.54 -30.98
C ARG A 355 -22.61 10.91 -32.24
N ASP A 356 -22.55 9.59 -32.32
CA ASP A 356 -23.00 8.84 -33.49
C ASP A 356 -24.48 9.04 -33.75
N GLU A 357 -25.30 9.08 -32.70
CA GLU A 357 -26.72 9.38 -32.81
C GLU A 357 -26.99 10.79 -33.36
N ARG A 358 -26.32 11.82 -32.82
CA ARG A 358 -26.49 13.21 -33.30
C ARG A 358 -26.01 13.39 -34.73
N GLU A 359 -24.90 12.74 -35.06
CA GLU A 359 -24.33 12.76 -36.40
C GLU A 359 -25.27 12.05 -37.40
N GLN A 360 -25.84 10.90 -37.04
CA GLN A 360 -26.83 10.22 -37.86
C GLN A 360 -28.10 11.06 -38.05
N GLN A 361 -28.64 11.65 -36.97
CA GLN A 361 -29.81 12.53 -37.06
C GLN A 361 -29.58 13.71 -38.02
N ALA A 362 -28.40 14.35 -37.95
CA ALA A 362 -28.03 15.42 -38.87
C ALA A 362 -27.96 14.91 -40.32
N HIS A 363 -27.35 13.75 -40.57
CA HIS A 363 -27.33 13.16 -41.92
C HIS A 363 -28.73 12.83 -42.45
N ASP A 364 -29.60 12.26 -41.63
CA ASP A 364 -30.97 11.90 -42.02
C ASP A 364 -31.80 13.14 -42.36
N THR A 365 -31.69 14.21 -41.55
CA THR A 365 -32.37 15.48 -41.83
C THR A 365 -31.85 16.14 -43.10
N LEU A 366 -30.53 16.16 -43.31
CA LEU A 366 -29.95 16.68 -44.55
C LEU A 366 -30.37 15.85 -45.77
N ALA A 367 -30.39 14.52 -45.67
CA ALA A 367 -30.89 13.66 -46.74
C ALA A 367 -32.36 13.97 -47.08
N ALA A 368 -33.21 14.18 -46.08
CA ALA A 368 -34.60 14.59 -46.29
C ALA A 368 -34.70 15.96 -46.98
N TRP A 369 -33.81 16.91 -46.67
CA TRP A 369 -33.77 18.21 -47.35
C TRP A 369 -33.33 18.06 -48.82
N GLU A 370 -32.32 17.23 -49.10
CA GLU A 370 -31.86 16.94 -50.47
C GLU A 370 -32.95 16.28 -51.32
N GLU A 371 -33.70 15.32 -50.77
CA GLU A 371 -34.82 14.66 -51.44
C GLU A 371 -35.92 15.65 -51.87
N ASN A 372 -36.08 16.76 -51.14
CA ASN A 372 -37.05 17.82 -51.46
C ASN A 372 -36.42 19.01 -52.21
N GLY A 373 -35.19 18.87 -52.72
CA GLY A 373 -34.55 19.81 -53.65
C GLY A 373 -33.80 20.99 -53.02
N VAL A 374 -33.51 20.95 -51.71
CA VAL A 374 -32.76 22.02 -51.01
C VAL A 374 -31.25 21.77 -51.09
N ASP A 375 -30.46 22.82 -51.30
CA ASP A 375 -29.00 22.73 -51.29
C ASP A 375 -28.45 22.47 -49.87
N THR A 376 -27.76 21.34 -49.68
CA THR A 376 -27.21 20.94 -48.39
C THR A 376 -25.68 20.97 -48.31
N GLU A 377 -24.97 21.31 -49.39
CA GLU A 377 -23.50 21.34 -49.41
C GLU A 377 -22.89 22.26 -48.32
N PRO A 378 -23.44 23.46 -48.04
CA PRO A 378 -22.94 24.30 -46.95
C PRO A 378 -23.06 23.63 -45.57
N TRP A 379 -24.12 22.85 -45.34
CA TRP A 379 -24.34 22.13 -44.08
C TRP A 379 -23.44 20.91 -43.93
N LYS A 380 -23.21 20.18 -45.04
CA LYS A 380 -22.26 19.05 -45.09
C LYS A 380 -20.82 19.50 -44.81
N THR A 381 -20.40 20.63 -45.38
CA THR A 381 -19.08 21.20 -45.11
C THR A 381 -18.94 21.69 -43.66
N LEU A 382 -20.00 22.24 -43.07
CA LEU A 382 -20.03 22.66 -41.68
C LEU A 382 -20.00 21.44 -40.74
N LEU A 383 -20.74 20.36 -41.05
CA LEU A 383 -20.70 19.10 -40.30
C LEU A 383 -19.31 18.46 -40.29
N ALA A 384 -18.58 18.53 -41.41
CA ALA A 384 -17.21 18.02 -41.49
C ALA A 384 -16.18 18.87 -40.72
N ARG A 385 -16.44 20.17 -40.53
CA ARG A 385 -15.52 21.10 -39.86
C ARG A 385 -15.80 21.21 -38.36
N ASP A 386 -17.05 21.50 -38.00
CA ASP A 386 -17.50 21.75 -36.63
C ASP A 386 -18.83 21.02 -36.38
N PRO A 387 -18.80 19.69 -36.08
CA PRO A 387 -20.00 18.85 -35.97
C PRO A 387 -21.02 19.40 -34.97
N ARG A 388 -20.55 19.93 -33.85
CA ARG A 388 -21.42 20.47 -32.79
C ARG A 388 -22.25 21.67 -33.25
N LEU A 389 -21.61 22.61 -33.96
CA LEU A 389 -22.32 23.77 -34.51
C LEU A 389 -23.28 23.31 -35.61
N ALA A 390 -22.90 22.31 -36.40
CA ALA A 390 -23.76 21.73 -37.43
C ALA A 390 -25.02 21.10 -36.85
N TRP A 391 -24.91 20.28 -35.81
CA TRP A 391 -26.09 19.66 -35.20
C TRP A 391 -27.11 20.69 -34.71
N GLY A 392 -26.63 21.73 -34.02
CA GLY A 392 -27.50 22.81 -33.53
C GLY A 392 -28.14 23.58 -34.67
N ALA A 393 -27.34 23.98 -35.66
CA ALA A 393 -27.83 24.79 -36.76
C ALA A 393 -28.77 24.00 -37.69
N VAL A 394 -28.53 22.71 -37.94
CA VAL A 394 -29.47 21.86 -38.70
C VAL A 394 -30.82 21.75 -37.98
N GLN A 395 -30.82 21.53 -36.66
CA GLN A 395 -32.07 21.46 -35.89
C GLN A 395 -32.85 22.79 -35.88
N GLU A 396 -32.15 23.91 -35.71
CA GLU A 396 -32.79 25.24 -35.73
C GLU A 396 -33.40 25.56 -37.10
N HIS A 397 -32.69 25.22 -38.18
CA HIS A 397 -33.10 25.51 -39.54
C HIS A 397 -34.15 24.53 -40.10
N ASP A 398 -34.31 23.33 -39.53
CA ASP A 398 -35.27 22.32 -40.00
C ASP A 398 -36.70 22.86 -40.09
N SER A 399 -37.16 23.60 -39.07
CA SER A 399 -38.49 24.21 -39.09
C SER A 399 -38.71 25.17 -40.26
N ARG A 400 -37.67 25.93 -40.63
CA ARG A 400 -37.71 26.90 -41.73
C ARG A 400 -37.66 26.18 -43.07
N VAL A 401 -36.77 25.20 -43.21
CA VAL A 401 -36.63 24.43 -44.44
C VAL A 401 -37.91 23.65 -44.75
N ARG A 402 -38.60 23.11 -43.74
CA ARG A 402 -39.92 22.50 -43.92
C ARG A 402 -40.95 23.46 -44.52
N VAL A 403 -40.99 24.72 -44.09
CA VAL A 403 -41.86 25.74 -44.68
C VAL A 403 -41.46 26.03 -46.14
N CYS A 404 -40.17 26.11 -46.44
CA CYS A 404 -39.69 26.25 -47.82
C CYS A 404 -40.14 25.06 -48.69
N ILE A 405 -40.05 23.83 -48.18
CA ILE A 405 -40.52 22.61 -48.86
C ILE A 405 -42.03 22.69 -49.13
N ASP A 406 -42.82 23.15 -48.16
CA ASP A 406 -44.27 23.34 -48.34
C ASP A 406 -44.59 24.43 -49.38
N LEU A 407 -43.80 25.50 -49.41
CA LEU A 407 -43.93 26.55 -50.43
C LEU A 407 -43.51 26.09 -51.82
N LEU A 408 -42.46 25.28 -51.93
CA LEU A 408 -42.06 24.62 -53.18
C LEU A 408 -43.20 23.73 -53.70
N ARG A 409 -43.76 22.88 -52.83
CA ARG A 409 -44.91 22.02 -53.17
C ARG A 409 -46.14 22.81 -53.59
N THR A 410 -46.40 23.97 -52.98
CA THR A 410 -47.53 24.82 -53.39
C THR A 410 -47.24 25.57 -54.68
N ALA A 411 -46.01 26.03 -54.91
CA ALA A 411 -45.58 26.64 -56.17
C ALA A 411 -45.70 25.63 -57.35
N ASP A 412 -45.32 24.36 -57.13
CA ASP A 412 -45.47 23.29 -58.13
C ASP A 412 -46.94 22.99 -58.47
N ARG A 413 -47.88 23.29 -57.57
CA ARG A 413 -49.33 23.11 -57.77
C ARG A 413 -50.01 24.31 -58.44
N LEU A 414 -49.33 25.45 -58.60
CA LEU A 414 -49.92 26.62 -59.23
C LEU A 414 -50.07 26.42 -60.74
N ASP A 415 -51.23 26.82 -61.26
CA ASP A 415 -51.46 26.88 -62.70
C ASP A 415 -50.66 28.05 -63.32
N ILE A 416 -49.50 27.72 -63.88
CA ILE A 416 -48.58 28.64 -64.58
C ILE A 416 -48.73 28.58 -66.11
N SER A 417 -49.72 27.85 -66.63
CA SER A 417 -49.90 27.57 -68.06
C SER A 417 -50.05 28.84 -68.92
N PHE A 418 -50.73 29.86 -68.39
CA PHE A 418 -50.99 31.11 -69.09
C PHE A 418 -49.86 32.14 -68.91
N ARG A 419 -49.46 32.42 -67.65
CA ARG A 419 -48.36 33.33 -67.30
C ARG A 419 -47.82 33.00 -65.90
N GLY A 420 -46.51 33.26 -65.69
CA GLY A 420 -45.86 33.15 -64.38
C GLY A 420 -44.86 31.99 -64.25
N ALA A 421 -44.54 31.29 -65.34
CA ALA A 421 -43.52 30.24 -65.32
C ALA A 421 -42.13 30.77 -64.91
N GLU A 422 -41.72 31.96 -65.37
CA GLU A 422 -40.47 32.60 -64.96
C GLU A 422 -40.50 32.98 -63.46
N GLU A 423 -41.60 33.58 -62.98
CA GLU A 423 -41.76 33.93 -61.55
C GLU A 423 -41.72 32.68 -60.64
N ALA A 424 -42.32 31.57 -61.07
CA ALA A 424 -42.30 30.31 -60.32
C ALA A 424 -40.91 29.67 -60.32
N GLU A 425 -40.16 29.78 -61.42
CA GLU A 425 -38.78 29.31 -61.48
C GLU A 425 -37.84 30.18 -60.62
N ASP A 426 -38.06 31.49 -60.59
CA ASP A 426 -37.39 32.40 -59.66
C ASP A 426 -37.69 32.03 -58.20
N TRP A 427 -38.93 31.65 -57.88
CA TRP A 427 -39.28 31.15 -56.54
C TRP A 427 -38.59 29.82 -56.21
N ARG A 428 -38.50 28.89 -57.16
CA ARG A 428 -37.80 27.61 -56.95
C ARG A 428 -36.31 27.83 -56.70
N THR A 429 -35.66 28.62 -57.55
CA THR A 429 -34.23 28.93 -57.39
C THR A 429 -33.94 29.64 -56.06
N LEU A 430 -34.81 30.56 -55.62
CA LEU A 430 -34.69 31.21 -54.32
C LEU A 430 -34.90 30.23 -53.16
N LEU A 431 -35.94 29.40 -53.20
CA LEU A 431 -36.27 28.45 -52.12
C LEU A 431 -35.35 27.22 -52.06
N HIS A 432 -34.65 26.88 -53.14
CA HIS A 432 -33.62 25.83 -53.17
C HIS A 432 -32.27 26.29 -52.60
N SER A 433 -32.03 27.60 -52.52
CA SER A 433 -30.78 28.13 -51.97
C SER A 433 -30.63 27.81 -50.49
N ALA A 434 -29.40 27.56 -50.03
CA ALA A 434 -29.13 27.24 -48.62
C ALA A 434 -29.36 28.43 -47.66
N GLU A 435 -29.43 29.67 -48.17
CA GLU A 435 -29.49 30.92 -47.40
C GLU A 435 -30.87 31.60 -47.45
N VAL A 436 -31.97 30.85 -47.49
CA VAL A 436 -33.32 31.46 -47.55
C VAL A 436 -33.62 32.28 -46.28
N THR A 437 -33.82 33.59 -46.41
CA THR A 437 -34.20 34.46 -45.28
C THR A 437 -35.71 34.45 -45.03
N ALA A 438 -36.13 34.90 -43.84
CA ALA A 438 -37.56 35.03 -43.53
C ALA A 438 -38.27 36.03 -44.48
N ASP A 439 -37.55 37.04 -44.95
CA ASP A 439 -38.06 38.01 -45.93
C ASP A 439 -38.26 37.35 -47.30
N ASP A 440 -37.34 36.46 -47.72
CA ASP A 440 -37.46 35.70 -48.97
C ASP A 440 -38.67 34.75 -48.93
N VAL A 441 -38.86 34.03 -47.82
CA VAL A 441 -40.06 33.20 -47.58
C VAL A 441 -41.32 34.06 -47.67
N GLY A 442 -41.33 35.24 -47.04
CA GLY A 442 -42.45 36.17 -47.09
C GLY A 442 -42.71 36.72 -48.49
N LEU A 443 -41.67 37.01 -49.26
CA LEU A 443 -41.76 37.45 -50.65
C LEU A 443 -42.38 36.38 -51.55
N VAL A 444 -41.94 35.13 -51.42
CA VAL A 444 -42.48 34.00 -52.19
C VAL A 444 -43.92 33.73 -51.78
N GLN A 445 -44.25 33.72 -50.49
CA GLN A 445 -45.63 33.59 -50.00
C GLN A 445 -46.56 34.66 -50.58
N GLN A 446 -46.15 35.93 -50.54
CA GLN A 446 -46.94 37.01 -51.13
C GLN A 446 -47.01 36.90 -52.65
N GLY A 447 -45.94 36.45 -53.32
CA GLY A 447 -45.89 36.19 -54.75
C GLY A 447 -46.91 35.13 -55.16
N ILE A 448 -46.88 33.98 -54.48
CA ILE A 448 -47.84 32.88 -54.62
C ILE A 448 -49.25 33.39 -54.39
N GLN A 449 -49.52 34.10 -53.29
CA GLN A 449 -50.86 34.61 -53.00
C GLN A 449 -51.36 35.60 -54.06
N ARG A 450 -50.52 36.51 -54.53
CA ARG A 450 -50.86 37.43 -55.64
C ARG A 450 -51.15 36.65 -56.91
N ARG A 451 -50.44 35.55 -57.18
CA ARG A 451 -50.71 34.70 -58.34
C ARG A 451 -52.00 33.91 -58.20
N VAL A 452 -52.27 33.32 -57.05
CA VAL A 452 -53.57 32.67 -56.76
C VAL A 452 -54.71 33.65 -57.02
N VAL A 453 -54.65 34.86 -56.45
CA VAL A 453 -55.69 35.89 -56.64
C VAL A 453 -55.79 36.35 -58.10
N ARG A 454 -54.67 36.47 -58.83
CA ARG A 454 -54.69 36.82 -60.26
C ARG A 454 -55.28 35.70 -61.11
N ASN A 455 -54.95 34.45 -60.81
CA ASN A 455 -55.45 33.27 -61.47
C ASN A 455 -56.96 33.12 -61.24
N GLU A 456 -57.42 33.34 -60.01
CA GLU A 456 -58.85 33.42 -59.68
C GLU A 456 -59.56 34.54 -60.43
N ARG A 457 -58.98 35.75 -60.49
CA ARG A 457 -59.55 36.86 -61.27
C ARG A 457 -59.60 36.55 -62.77
N HIS A 458 -58.56 35.93 -63.32
CA HIS A 458 -58.53 35.55 -64.73
C HIS A 458 -59.56 34.45 -65.01
N ARG A 459 -59.69 33.46 -64.13
CA ARG A 459 -60.78 32.48 -64.20
C ARG A 459 -62.15 33.15 -64.16
N ASN A 460 -62.39 34.07 -63.22
CA ASN A 460 -63.66 34.79 -63.13
C ASN A 460 -63.95 35.63 -64.38
N GLN A 461 -62.93 36.27 -64.97
CA GLN A 461 -63.08 36.97 -66.24
C GLN A 461 -63.45 36.01 -67.38
N LEU A 462 -62.76 34.86 -67.47
CA LEU A 462 -63.08 33.83 -68.46
C LEU A 462 -64.48 33.23 -68.21
N ASP A 463 -64.92 33.12 -66.95
CA ASP A 463 -66.29 32.73 -66.58
C ASP A 463 -67.33 33.77 -67.04
N GLU A 464 -67.06 35.07 -66.87
CA GLU A 464 -67.92 36.14 -67.39
C GLU A 464 -67.99 36.11 -68.94
N GLU A 465 -66.86 35.88 -69.61
CA GLU A 465 -66.79 35.75 -71.07
C GLU A 465 -67.49 34.47 -71.56
N ARG A 466 -67.35 33.35 -70.83
CA ARG A 466 -68.07 32.10 -71.08
C ARG A 466 -69.57 32.29 -70.94
N ASP A 467 -70.04 33.01 -69.93
CA ASP A 467 -71.47 33.26 -69.73
C ASP A 467 -72.08 34.04 -70.92
N GLY A 468 -71.31 34.92 -71.56
CA GLY A 468 -71.68 35.55 -72.84
C GLY A 468 -71.74 34.58 -74.03
N LEU A 469 -70.95 33.50 -73.98
CA LEU A 469 -70.86 32.44 -74.99
C LEU A 469 -71.68 31.18 -74.62
N ALA A 470 -72.51 31.24 -73.57
CA ALA A 470 -73.21 30.07 -73.01
C ALA A 470 -74.09 29.32 -74.03
N HIS A 471 -74.50 29.97 -75.11
CA HIS A 471 -75.30 29.41 -76.21
C HIS A 471 -74.49 28.55 -77.21
N ILE A 472 -73.16 28.69 -77.24
CA ILE A 472 -72.22 27.97 -78.13
C ILE A 472 -71.27 27.08 -77.30
N TRP A 473 -71.28 27.22 -75.96
CA TRP A 473 -70.42 26.43 -75.09
C TRP A 473 -70.78 24.94 -75.13
N PRO A 474 -69.80 24.02 -75.25
CA PRO A 474 -70.07 22.60 -75.26
C PRO A 474 -70.58 22.11 -73.88
N GLN A 475 -71.74 21.44 -73.85
CA GLN A 475 -72.35 20.97 -72.59
C GLN A 475 -71.51 19.93 -71.84
N GLU A 476 -70.62 19.24 -72.55
CA GLU A 476 -69.77 18.17 -72.01
C GLU A 476 -68.48 18.70 -71.39
N LEU A 477 -68.14 19.99 -71.58
CA LEU A 477 -66.89 20.60 -71.14
C LEU A 477 -67.08 21.38 -69.82
N ASP A 478 -66.46 20.90 -68.74
CA ASP A 478 -66.49 21.57 -67.43
C ASP A 478 -65.36 22.61 -67.35
N ALA A 479 -65.74 23.87 -67.23
CA ALA A 479 -64.82 25.01 -67.15
C ALA A 479 -63.92 24.96 -65.90
N ALA A 480 -64.37 24.35 -64.80
CA ALA A 480 -63.60 24.29 -63.55
C ALA A 480 -62.34 23.40 -63.65
N GLN A 481 -62.30 22.51 -64.65
CA GLN A 481 -61.26 21.48 -64.79
C GLN A 481 -60.13 21.89 -65.74
N LEU A 482 -60.30 23.00 -66.47
CA LEU A 482 -59.35 23.50 -67.46
C LEU A 482 -58.23 24.31 -66.80
N SER A 483 -57.01 24.19 -67.34
CA SER A 483 -55.96 25.17 -67.03
C SER A 483 -56.33 26.53 -67.61
N LEU A 484 -55.79 27.62 -67.07
CA LEU A 484 -56.07 28.98 -67.52
C LEU A 484 -55.78 29.18 -69.01
N ALA A 485 -54.69 28.63 -69.52
CA ALA A 485 -54.35 28.72 -70.93
C ALA A 485 -55.30 27.91 -71.82
N GLU A 486 -55.72 26.73 -71.37
CA GLU A 486 -56.71 25.92 -72.09
C GLU A 486 -58.09 26.60 -72.06
N TYR A 487 -58.48 27.19 -70.93
CA TYR A 487 -59.75 27.87 -70.78
C TYR A 487 -59.82 29.11 -71.70
N GLU A 488 -58.78 29.93 -71.71
CA GLU A 488 -58.69 31.07 -72.62
C GLU A 488 -58.65 30.62 -74.09
N ARG A 489 -57.91 29.57 -74.43
CA ARG A 489 -57.88 29.02 -75.79
C ARG A 489 -59.27 28.59 -76.26
N VAL A 490 -60.03 27.89 -75.41
CA VAL A 490 -61.41 27.49 -75.72
C VAL A 490 -62.31 28.71 -75.90
N VAL A 491 -62.23 29.71 -75.01
CA VAL A 491 -63.02 30.95 -75.11
C VAL A 491 -62.68 31.73 -76.39
N THR A 492 -61.39 31.89 -76.72
CA THR A 492 -60.93 32.62 -77.91
C THR A 492 -61.25 31.91 -79.22
N GLU A 493 -61.08 30.58 -79.31
CA GLU A 493 -61.45 29.79 -80.48
C GLU A 493 -62.98 29.82 -80.73
N LEU A 494 -63.79 29.84 -79.66
CA LEU A 494 -65.25 30.00 -79.77
C LEU A 494 -65.69 31.44 -80.12
N GLN A 495 -64.98 32.48 -79.67
CA GLN A 495 -65.23 33.87 -80.05
C GLN A 495 -64.85 34.19 -81.51
N ALA A 496 -63.76 33.60 -82.00
CA ALA A 496 -63.26 33.83 -83.37
C ALA A 496 -64.13 33.13 -84.44
N GLY A 497 -64.84 32.04 -84.07
CA GLY A 497 -65.74 31.31 -84.96
C GLY A 497 -65.04 30.42 -86.01
N ASP A 498 -63.73 30.20 -85.87
CA ASP A 498 -62.90 29.46 -86.83
C ASP A 498 -62.99 27.93 -86.68
N ALA A 499 -63.54 27.40 -85.58
CA ALA A 499 -63.69 25.97 -85.32
C ALA A 499 -65.06 25.63 -84.70
N SER A 500 -65.63 24.47 -85.07
CA SER A 500 -66.88 23.98 -84.47
C SER A 500 -66.65 23.45 -83.05
N ALA A 501 -67.62 23.66 -82.16
CA ALA A 501 -67.58 23.23 -80.76
C ALA A 501 -67.16 21.75 -80.57
N GLU A 502 -67.52 20.85 -81.49
CA GLU A 502 -67.12 19.42 -81.47
C GLU A 502 -65.61 19.18 -81.67
N VAL A 503 -64.92 19.98 -82.49
CA VAL A 503 -63.47 19.82 -82.76
C VAL A 503 -62.63 20.32 -81.58
N ILE A 504 -63.08 21.41 -80.96
CA ILE A 504 -62.49 21.96 -79.72
C ILE A 504 -62.68 20.96 -78.57
N LEU A 505 -63.84 20.30 -78.50
CA LEU A 505 -64.14 19.25 -77.53
C LEU A 505 -63.22 18.03 -77.70
N GLU A 506 -63.06 17.49 -78.92
CA GLU A 506 -62.19 16.32 -79.15
C GLU A 506 -60.72 16.61 -78.81
N SER A 507 -60.22 17.79 -79.13
CA SER A 507 -58.82 18.17 -78.84
C SER A 507 -58.53 18.39 -77.34
N THR A 508 -59.52 18.84 -76.56
CA THR A 508 -59.40 19.09 -75.11
C THR A 508 -59.68 17.84 -74.27
N LEU A 509 -60.54 16.93 -74.75
CA LEU A 509 -60.89 15.68 -74.05
C LEU A 509 -59.78 14.61 -74.08
N ALA A 510 -58.88 14.64 -75.07
CA ALA A 510 -57.86 13.62 -75.28
C ALA A 510 -56.86 13.44 -74.10
N GLY A 511 -56.80 14.38 -73.15
CA GLY A 511 -55.98 14.28 -71.93
C GLY A 511 -56.74 14.54 -70.63
N ARG A 512 -58.08 14.53 -70.63
CA ARG A 512 -58.91 14.98 -69.49
C ARG A 512 -59.01 13.96 -68.35
N ARG A 513 -59.04 12.67 -68.66
CA ARG A 513 -59.27 11.61 -67.66
C ARG A 513 -58.11 11.48 -66.68
N ASP A 514 -56.88 11.50 -67.17
CA ASP A 514 -55.68 11.36 -66.33
C ASP A 514 -55.50 12.59 -65.42
N ARG A 515 -55.80 13.78 -65.93
CA ARG A 515 -55.79 15.02 -65.14
C ARG A 515 -56.86 15.07 -64.05
N LEU A 516 -58.05 14.52 -64.30
CA LEU A 516 -59.10 14.46 -63.28
C LEU A 516 -58.78 13.51 -62.15
N LEU A 517 -58.04 12.44 -62.43
CA LEU A 517 -57.51 11.57 -61.40
C LEU A 517 -56.52 12.34 -60.51
N ASP A 518 -55.57 13.07 -61.12
CA ASP A 518 -54.58 13.87 -60.39
C ASP A 518 -55.24 14.99 -59.56
N GLN A 519 -56.20 15.72 -60.13
CA GLN A 519 -56.93 16.81 -59.43
C GLN A 519 -57.75 16.29 -58.25
N SER A 520 -58.43 15.15 -58.41
CA SER A 520 -59.22 14.54 -57.33
C SER A 520 -58.32 14.02 -56.22
N GLN A 521 -57.12 13.53 -56.56
CA GLN A 521 -56.14 13.08 -55.58
C GLN A 521 -55.60 14.26 -54.75
N VAL A 522 -55.28 15.37 -55.41
CA VAL A 522 -54.84 16.62 -54.76
C VAL A 522 -55.92 17.22 -53.86
N GLU A 523 -57.20 17.16 -54.26
CA GLU A 523 -58.31 17.64 -53.44
C GLU A 523 -58.48 16.81 -52.16
N LEU A 524 -58.40 15.48 -52.26
CA LEU A 524 -58.44 14.61 -51.09
C LEU A 524 -57.23 14.85 -50.18
N ASP A 525 -56.04 15.07 -50.74
CA ASP A 525 -54.84 15.41 -49.95
C ASP A 525 -54.98 16.76 -49.24
N LEU A 526 -55.66 17.74 -49.85
CA LEU A 526 -55.97 19.02 -49.22
C LEU A 526 -56.95 18.84 -48.04
N TRP A 527 -57.97 18.00 -48.19
CA TRP A 527 -58.87 17.67 -47.08
C TRP A 527 -58.10 16.94 -45.97
N ALA A 528 -57.21 16.01 -46.32
CA ALA A 528 -56.31 15.36 -45.36
C ALA A 528 -55.45 16.37 -44.59
N SER A 529 -54.88 17.37 -45.27
CA SER A 529 -54.04 18.40 -44.63
C SER A 529 -54.81 19.31 -43.66
N ARG A 530 -56.14 19.43 -43.84
CA ARG A 530 -57.04 20.12 -42.91
C ARG A 530 -57.58 19.20 -41.79
N GLY A 531 -57.11 17.95 -41.74
CA GLY A 531 -57.44 16.97 -40.70
C GLY A 531 -58.65 16.07 -41.00
N TRP A 532 -59.21 16.10 -42.22
CA TRP A 532 -60.31 15.21 -42.62
C TRP A 532 -59.81 13.78 -42.92
N ASP A 533 -60.55 12.76 -42.49
CA ASP A 533 -60.26 11.35 -42.79
C ASP A 533 -60.77 11.00 -44.19
N VAL A 534 -59.85 11.01 -45.17
CA VAL A 534 -60.12 10.74 -46.60
C VAL A 534 -59.61 9.37 -47.08
N VAL A 535 -59.11 8.52 -46.17
CA VAL A 535 -58.44 7.25 -46.54
C VAL A 535 -59.34 6.36 -47.39
N ARG A 536 -60.62 6.25 -47.02
CA ARG A 536 -61.62 5.47 -47.77
C ARG A 536 -61.99 6.11 -49.11
N LEU A 537 -61.95 7.44 -49.21
CA LEU A 537 -62.21 8.18 -50.44
C LEU A 537 -61.06 8.04 -51.43
N GLN A 538 -59.81 8.05 -50.95
CA GLN A 538 -58.62 7.78 -51.77
C GLN A 538 -58.64 6.35 -52.32
N GLU A 539 -58.99 5.36 -51.49
CA GLU A 539 -59.19 3.98 -51.97
C GLU A 539 -60.33 3.85 -53.00
N ARG A 540 -61.40 4.65 -52.84
CA ARG A 540 -62.55 4.63 -53.75
C ARG A 540 -62.22 5.34 -55.07
N LEU A 541 -61.43 6.42 -55.05
CA LEU A 541 -60.94 7.11 -56.26
C LEU A 541 -60.16 6.16 -57.19
N GLN A 542 -59.38 5.23 -56.61
CA GLN A 542 -58.65 4.22 -57.37
C GLN A 542 -59.54 3.12 -57.97
N ARG A 543 -60.67 2.79 -57.33
CA ARG A 543 -61.56 1.68 -57.73
C ARG A 543 -62.72 2.12 -58.62
N ASP A 544 -63.32 3.28 -58.36
CA ASP A 544 -64.47 3.85 -59.06
C ASP A 544 -64.41 5.39 -59.05
N ALA A 545 -63.54 5.94 -59.90
CA ALA A 545 -63.36 7.39 -60.03
C ALA A 545 -64.63 8.10 -60.52
N ASN A 546 -65.35 7.52 -61.49
CA ASN A 546 -66.54 8.13 -62.07
C ASN A 546 -67.69 8.24 -61.06
N GLY A 547 -67.90 7.21 -60.22
CA GLY A 547 -68.92 7.24 -59.17
C GLY A 547 -68.58 8.24 -58.08
N LEU A 548 -67.31 8.32 -57.68
CA LEU A 548 -66.87 9.31 -56.69
C LEU A 548 -67.04 10.74 -57.21
N TRP A 549 -66.74 11.01 -58.48
CA TRP A 549 -66.90 12.35 -59.06
C TRP A 549 -68.33 12.87 -59.07
N LEU A 550 -69.34 11.99 -59.12
CA LEU A 550 -70.74 12.41 -58.98
C LEU A 550 -71.09 12.84 -57.55
N GLU A 551 -70.47 12.21 -56.53
CA GLU A 551 -70.78 12.45 -55.11
C GLU A 551 -69.90 13.58 -54.50
N LEU A 552 -68.75 13.89 -55.08
CA LEU A 552 -67.83 14.94 -54.59
C LEU A 552 -68.47 16.33 -54.40
N PRO A 553 -69.34 16.84 -55.31
CA PRO A 553 -70.01 18.13 -55.11
C PRO A 553 -70.86 18.18 -53.85
N ASP A 554 -71.56 17.07 -53.54
CA ASP A 554 -72.38 16.98 -52.33
C ASP A 554 -71.51 16.91 -51.08
N MET A 555 -70.37 16.20 -51.14
CA MET A 555 -69.38 16.18 -50.06
C MET A 555 -68.75 17.55 -49.80
N ARG A 556 -68.42 18.31 -50.86
CA ARG A 556 -67.94 19.71 -50.74
C ARG A 556 -68.98 20.58 -50.02
N ALA A 557 -70.23 20.51 -50.45
CA ALA A 557 -71.32 21.24 -49.82
C ALA A 557 -71.55 20.81 -48.35
N ALA A 558 -71.29 19.55 -48.01
CA ALA A 558 -71.39 19.04 -46.64
C ALA A 558 -70.22 19.53 -45.76
N ILE A 559 -68.99 19.57 -46.29
CA ILE A 559 -67.82 20.16 -45.61
C ILE A 559 -68.06 21.64 -45.34
N ASP A 560 -68.52 22.40 -46.33
CA ASP A 560 -68.78 23.85 -46.18
C ASP A 560 -69.88 24.13 -45.13
N ARG A 561 -70.83 23.21 -44.95
CA ARG A 561 -71.90 23.31 -43.94
C ARG A 561 -71.50 22.76 -42.56
N TYR A 562 -70.30 22.20 -42.41
CA TYR A 562 -69.87 21.57 -41.15
C TYR A 562 -69.80 22.56 -39.99
N ASP A 563 -69.43 23.82 -40.25
CA ASP A 563 -69.41 24.90 -39.25
C ASP A 563 -70.81 25.17 -38.66
N LEU A 564 -71.87 24.88 -39.41
CA LEU A 564 -73.25 24.93 -38.91
C LEU A 564 -73.68 23.63 -38.23
N LEU A 565 -73.09 22.49 -38.61
CA LEU A 565 -73.42 21.16 -38.07
C LEU A 565 -72.85 20.98 -36.67
N ARG A 566 -71.57 21.33 -36.50
CA ARG A 566 -70.80 21.20 -35.27
C ARG A 566 -71.49 21.83 -34.04
N PRO A 567 -71.95 23.10 -34.04
CA PRO A 567 -72.63 23.67 -32.89
C PRO A 567 -73.96 22.99 -32.58
N ARG A 568 -74.66 22.41 -33.57
CA ARG A 568 -75.91 21.68 -33.35
C ARG A 568 -75.66 20.31 -32.71
N LEU A 569 -74.57 19.63 -33.07
CA LEU A 569 -74.14 18.39 -32.42
C LEU A 569 -73.62 18.65 -31.00
N LEU A 570 -72.87 19.74 -30.77
CA LEU A 570 -72.43 20.15 -29.44
C LEU A 570 -73.59 20.54 -28.51
N ALA A 571 -74.71 21.02 -29.06
CA ALA A 571 -75.91 21.33 -28.29
C ALA A 571 -76.67 20.07 -27.82
N LEU A 572 -76.40 18.90 -28.39
CA LEU A 572 -76.97 17.63 -27.93
C LEU A 572 -76.17 17.11 -26.73
N PRO A 573 -76.83 16.53 -25.70
CA PRO A 573 -76.15 15.95 -24.55
C PRO A 573 -75.54 14.57 -24.90
N LEU A 574 -74.62 14.54 -25.86
CA LEU A 574 -74.01 13.29 -26.38
C LEU A 574 -73.21 12.54 -25.32
N GLY A 575 -72.77 13.20 -24.25
CA GLY A 575 -72.11 12.56 -23.10
C GLY A 575 -72.97 11.54 -22.35
N ARG A 576 -74.30 11.49 -22.58
CA ARG A 576 -75.19 10.49 -21.97
C ARG A 576 -74.99 9.07 -22.51
N GLU A 577 -74.43 8.93 -23.73
CA GLU A 577 -74.19 7.63 -24.37
C GLU A 577 -72.83 7.65 -25.08
N GLN A 578 -71.83 6.99 -24.48
CA GLN A 578 -70.44 7.00 -24.97
C GLN A 578 -70.29 6.40 -26.37
N GLU A 579 -71.04 5.35 -26.69
CA GLU A 579 -71.01 4.72 -28.02
C GLU A 579 -71.49 5.69 -29.12
N LEU A 580 -72.54 6.47 -28.83
CA LEU A 580 -73.07 7.48 -29.75
C LEU A 580 -72.11 8.66 -29.88
N LEU A 581 -71.48 9.10 -28.79
CA LEU A 581 -70.47 10.16 -28.82
C LEU A 581 -69.25 9.75 -29.68
N ASP A 582 -68.78 8.52 -29.53
CA ASP A 582 -67.66 8.00 -30.33
C ASP A 582 -68.05 7.80 -31.80
N GLU A 583 -69.28 7.36 -32.08
CA GLU A 583 -69.84 7.29 -33.42
C GLU A 583 -69.86 8.68 -34.08
N VAL A 584 -70.44 9.68 -33.41
CA VAL A 584 -70.49 11.06 -33.90
C VAL A 584 -69.09 11.64 -34.09
N ARG A 585 -68.13 11.38 -33.19
CA ARG A 585 -66.73 11.82 -33.34
C ARG A 585 -66.00 11.18 -34.52
N ARG A 586 -66.26 9.91 -34.81
CA ARG A 586 -65.67 9.23 -35.98
C ARG A 586 -66.27 9.75 -37.28
N HIS A 587 -67.60 9.88 -37.34
CA HIS A 587 -68.30 10.35 -38.53
C HIS A 587 -68.07 11.85 -38.78
N SER A 588 -67.86 12.67 -37.74
CA SER A 588 -67.60 14.11 -37.90
C SER A 588 -66.27 14.42 -38.59
N ARG A 589 -65.36 13.44 -38.65
CA ARG A 589 -64.07 13.55 -39.35
C ARG A 589 -64.14 13.09 -40.81
N ARG A 590 -65.25 12.49 -41.23
CA ARG A 590 -65.39 11.85 -42.55
C ARG A 590 -66.36 12.63 -43.45
N PRO A 591 -65.88 13.24 -44.54
CA PRO A 591 -66.71 14.02 -45.46
C PRO A 591 -67.96 13.30 -45.96
N GLU A 592 -67.84 12.00 -46.27
CA GLU A 592 -68.92 11.17 -46.79
C GLU A 592 -70.07 10.91 -45.81
N HIS A 593 -69.89 11.22 -44.53
CA HIS A 593 -70.87 10.97 -43.47
C HIS A 593 -71.46 12.25 -42.86
N LEU A 594 -70.97 13.42 -43.26
CA LEU A 594 -71.42 14.71 -42.72
C LEU A 594 -72.89 15.00 -43.03
N GLN A 595 -73.34 14.66 -44.24
CA GLN A 595 -74.73 14.85 -44.62
C GLN A 595 -75.67 13.91 -43.85
N GLY A 596 -75.28 12.65 -43.65
CA GLY A 596 -76.02 11.70 -42.81
C GLY A 596 -76.13 12.19 -41.36
N LEU A 597 -75.01 12.65 -40.77
CA LEU A 597 -75.02 13.24 -39.43
C LEU A 597 -75.98 14.43 -39.29
N TRP A 598 -76.13 15.25 -40.33
CA TRP A 598 -77.08 16.35 -40.34
C TRP A 598 -78.54 15.88 -40.32
N GLU A 599 -78.85 14.83 -41.08
CA GLU A 599 -80.19 14.25 -41.17
C GLU A 599 -80.58 13.46 -39.90
N ASP A 600 -79.60 12.87 -39.20
CA ASP A 600 -79.81 12.03 -38.03
C ASP A 600 -79.94 12.79 -36.70
N ILE A 601 -79.67 14.10 -36.66
CA ILE A 601 -79.82 14.95 -35.46
C ILE A 601 -81.16 14.73 -34.71
N PRO A 602 -82.33 14.70 -35.37
CA PRO A 602 -83.60 14.48 -34.70
C PRO A 602 -83.69 13.09 -34.04
N GLN A 603 -83.06 12.07 -34.64
CA GLN A 603 -83.03 10.71 -34.11
C GLN A 603 -82.09 10.62 -32.90
N PHE A 604 -80.92 11.27 -32.95
CA PHE A 604 -80.01 11.39 -31.83
C PHE A 604 -80.65 12.11 -30.64
N ALA A 605 -81.37 13.21 -30.90
CA ALA A 605 -82.12 13.93 -29.87
C ALA A 605 -83.17 13.05 -29.18
N LEU A 606 -83.91 12.24 -29.96
CA LEU A 606 -84.93 11.32 -29.43
C LEU A 606 -84.31 10.17 -28.63
N ARG A 607 -83.18 9.62 -29.08
CA ARG A 607 -82.42 8.56 -28.39
C ARG A 607 -81.88 9.03 -27.05
N LEU A 608 -81.29 10.23 -27.01
CA LEU A 608 -80.71 10.83 -25.79
C LEU A 608 -81.76 11.34 -24.78
N ALA A 609 -82.98 11.61 -25.22
CA ALA A 609 -84.09 11.99 -24.35
C ALA A 609 -84.65 10.82 -23.52
N GLY A 610 -84.42 9.58 -23.95
CA GLY A 610 -84.88 8.36 -23.26
C GLY A 610 -83.93 7.84 -22.16
N LEU A 611 -82.77 8.47 -21.97
CA LEU A 611 -81.73 8.04 -21.03
C LEU A 611 -81.72 8.92 -19.75
N GLU A 612 -81.35 8.34 -18.61
CA GLU A 612 -81.27 9.06 -17.33
C GLU A 612 -80.19 10.17 -17.35
N PRO A 613 -80.40 11.31 -16.67
CA PRO A 613 -79.44 12.40 -16.65
C PRO A 613 -78.17 12.02 -15.86
N VAL A 614 -77.00 12.20 -16.48
CA VAL A 614 -75.68 12.03 -15.86
C VAL A 614 -75.13 13.43 -15.53
N ASP A 615 -74.71 13.64 -14.28
CA ASP A 615 -74.18 14.92 -13.73
C ASP A 615 -72.71 15.15 -14.12
N ASP A 616 -72.42 15.22 -15.41
CA ASP A 616 -71.05 15.37 -15.89
C ASP A 616 -70.92 16.52 -16.91
N ASP A 617 -70.36 17.64 -16.46
CA ASP A 617 -69.89 18.78 -17.28
C ASP A 617 -68.63 18.41 -18.08
N HIS A 618 -68.61 17.23 -18.70
CA HIS A 618 -67.52 16.82 -19.58
C HIS A 618 -67.63 17.56 -20.91
N LEU A 619 -66.90 18.68 -21.02
CA LEU A 619 -66.67 19.37 -22.28
C LEU A 619 -65.95 18.42 -23.25
N PHE A 620 -66.66 17.94 -24.27
CA PHE A 620 -66.06 17.16 -25.35
C PHE A 620 -65.80 18.05 -26.56
N ALA A 621 -64.62 17.92 -27.16
CA ALA A 621 -64.32 18.57 -28.43
C ALA A 621 -64.77 17.69 -29.61
N LEU A 622 -65.47 18.29 -30.56
CA LEU A 622 -65.66 17.74 -31.91
C LEU A 622 -64.57 18.28 -32.83
N PHE A 623 -64.27 17.52 -33.89
CA PHE A 623 -63.28 17.85 -34.91
C PHE A 623 -63.43 19.31 -35.39
N GLU A 624 -62.30 20.00 -35.52
CA GLU A 624 -62.19 21.40 -35.95
C GLU A 624 -61.17 21.47 -37.08
N PRO A 625 -61.57 21.95 -38.27
CA PRO A 625 -60.62 22.15 -39.36
C PRO A 625 -59.76 23.39 -39.06
N SER A 626 -58.50 23.21 -38.66
CA SER A 626 -57.55 24.30 -38.42
C SER A 626 -56.31 24.17 -39.31
N LEU A 627 -55.85 25.30 -39.89
CA LEU A 627 -54.53 25.42 -40.52
C LEU A 627 -53.43 25.48 -39.43
N PRO A 628 -52.21 24.98 -39.68
CA PRO A 628 -51.10 25.17 -38.75
C PRO A 628 -50.79 26.68 -38.61
N GLU A 629 -50.65 27.16 -37.38
CA GLU A 629 -50.35 28.57 -37.08
C GLU A 629 -48.94 28.96 -37.55
N PRO A 630 -48.76 30.11 -38.23
CA PRO A 630 -47.44 30.66 -38.54
C PRO A 630 -46.93 31.56 -37.40
N PHE A 631 -45.76 31.20 -36.88
CA PHE A 631 -44.76 32.03 -36.20
C PHE A 631 -45.16 32.79 -34.92
N THR A 632 -44.83 32.21 -33.76
CA THR A 632 -44.41 33.00 -32.59
C THR A 632 -42.95 33.44 -32.73
N LYS A 633 -42.77 34.75 -32.90
CA LYS A 633 -41.57 35.58 -32.67
C LYS A 633 -40.37 34.87 -32.04
N LEU A 634 -39.31 34.69 -32.83
CA LEU A 634 -37.94 34.59 -32.31
C LEU A 634 -37.35 36.00 -32.18
N HIS A 635 -36.81 36.28 -31.00
CA HIS A 635 -35.98 37.45 -30.73
C HIS A 635 -34.68 37.39 -31.55
N PRO A 636 -34.11 38.54 -31.95
CA PRO A 636 -32.73 38.59 -32.42
C PRO A 636 -31.80 38.39 -31.23
N TYR A 637 -31.03 37.32 -31.22
CA TYR A 637 -29.85 37.26 -30.36
C TYR A 637 -28.80 38.21 -30.95
N ALA A 638 -28.65 39.35 -30.28
CA ALA A 638 -27.43 40.12 -30.28
C ALA A 638 -26.31 39.28 -29.66
N SER A 639 -25.14 39.36 -30.27
CA SER A 639 -23.85 39.03 -29.68
C SER A 639 -23.71 39.77 -28.34
N ASP A 640 -23.88 39.04 -27.24
CA ASP A 640 -23.20 39.21 -25.94
C ASP A 640 -23.96 38.39 -24.89
N SER A 641 -23.65 37.10 -24.83
CA SER A 641 -23.71 36.37 -23.56
C SER A 641 -22.28 35.94 -23.23
N GLN A 642 -21.70 36.65 -22.25
CA GLN A 642 -20.49 36.20 -21.57
C GLN A 642 -20.83 34.91 -20.82
N VAL A 643 -20.48 33.77 -21.40
CA VAL A 643 -20.16 32.59 -20.59
C VAL A 643 -18.78 32.88 -20.00
N LEU A 644 -18.73 33.13 -18.70
CA LEU A 644 -17.48 33.17 -17.94
C LEU A 644 -16.87 31.78 -17.98
N TRP A 645 -15.89 31.60 -18.86
CA TRP A 645 -14.94 30.50 -18.79
C TRP A 645 -13.83 30.90 -17.80
N PRO A 646 -13.47 30.06 -16.82
CA PRO A 646 -12.19 30.15 -16.16
C PRO A 646 -11.10 29.83 -17.21
N THR A 647 -10.49 30.86 -17.77
CA THR A 647 -9.23 30.73 -18.50
C THR A 647 -8.14 30.32 -17.52
N ASP A 648 -7.66 29.09 -17.67
CA ASP A 648 -6.23 28.77 -17.75
C ASP A 648 -6.09 27.42 -18.46
N TYR A 649 -4.90 27.15 -18.99
CA TYR A 649 -4.50 26.02 -19.84
C TYR A 649 -4.56 26.28 -21.36
N THR A 650 -3.64 27.14 -21.79
CA THR A 650 -2.96 27.03 -23.08
C THR A 650 -2.13 25.76 -23.15
N ASP A 651 -2.09 25.20 -24.36
CA ASP A 651 -1.27 24.09 -24.83
C ASP A 651 0.14 24.03 -24.23
N VAL A 652 0.53 22.84 -23.77
CA VAL A 652 1.93 22.49 -23.53
C VAL A 652 2.32 21.41 -24.54
N GLU A 653 2.95 21.86 -25.62
CA GLU A 653 3.80 21.02 -26.48
C GLU A 653 5.00 20.49 -25.67
N LEU A 654 5.41 19.27 -26.02
CA LEU A 654 6.54 18.55 -25.44
C LEU A 654 7.90 19.07 -25.98
N GLU A 655 8.91 19.06 -25.08
CA GLU A 655 10.37 18.87 -25.28
C GLU A 655 11.39 20.05 -25.13
N GLN A 656 12.05 20.04 -23.96
CA GLN A 656 13.47 20.26 -23.57
C GLN A 656 14.21 21.63 -23.79
N PRO A 657 15.39 21.85 -23.15
CA PRO A 657 15.60 22.45 -21.82
C PRO A 657 16.29 23.83 -21.89
N PRO A 658 16.26 24.68 -20.84
CA PRO A 658 17.16 25.84 -20.80
C PRO A 658 18.11 25.87 -19.60
N THR A 659 19.35 26.24 -19.92
CA THR A 659 20.39 26.66 -18.99
C THR A 659 20.42 28.19 -18.91
N HIS A 660 20.51 28.71 -17.68
CA HIS A 660 20.99 30.02 -17.20
C HIS A 660 20.30 31.36 -17.61
N SER A 661 19.51 31.86 -16.65
CA SER A 661 19.62 33.14 -15.90
C SER A 661 19.86 34.47 -16.61
N GLU A 662 18.97 35.44 -16.35
CA GLU A 662 19.27 36.72 -15.64
C GLU A 662 17.95 37.42 -15.19
N GLN A 663 17.76 37.58 -13.88
CA GLN A 663 16.95 38.64 -13.24
C GLN A 663 17.82 39.93 -13.16
N PRO A 664 17.37 41.15 -12.76
CA PRO A 664 16.21 41.53 -11.90
C PRO A 664 15.60 42.92 -12.33
N PRO A 665 15.02 43.81 -11.49
CA PRO A 665 14.50 43.71 -10.12
C PRO A 665 13.09 44.32 -9.92
N ILE A 666 12.39 43.95 -8.83
CA ILE A 666 11.50 44.90 -8.13
C ILE A 666 11.80 44.84 -6.63
N HIS A 667 12.01 46.03 -6.10
CA HIS A 667 12.31 46.38 -4.72
C HIS A 667 11.15 46.07 -3.75
N SER A 668 11.50 45.53 -2.59
CA SER A 668 10.75 45.70 -1.34
C SER A 668 11.71 46.34 -0.33
N ASP A 669 11.46 47.59 0.04
CA ASP A 669 12.22 48.27 1.10
C ASP A 669 11.68 47.87 2.48
N THR A 670 12.54 47.19 3.23
CA THR A 670 12.66 47.24 4.70
C THR A 670 13.22 48.62 5.14
N PRO A 671 13.27 48.96 6.45
CA PRO A 671 14.41 48.51 7.28
C PRO A 671 13.98 48.18 8.74
N SER A 672 14.53 47.15 9.41
CA SER A 672 15.92 47.00 9.95
C SER A 672 16.30 48.16 10.89
N GLU A 673 16.91 48.02 12.07
CA GLU A 673 17.83 46.98 12.57
C GLU A 673 18.19 47.28 14.05
N VAL A 674 18.70 46.25 14.77
CA VAL A 674 19.81 46.21 15.78
C VAL A 674 19.75 47.10 17.05
N GLU A 675 20.36 46.84 18.21
CA GLU A 675 21.28 45.84 18.79
C GLU A 675 21.29 46.10 20.33
N ASP A 676 21.59 45.07 21.12
CA ASP A 676 22.35 45.04 22.39
C ASP A 676 22.10 45.98 23.62
N VAL A 677 22.40 45.36 24.79
CA VAL A 677 22.95 45.91 26.06
C VAL A 677 22.03 45.95 27.31
N ARG A 678 22.29 44.95 28.18
CA ARG A 678 22.51 44.95 29.65
C ARG A 678 21.57 45.67 30.66
N THR A 679 21.44 44.93 31.77
CA THR A 679 21.39 45.31 33.21
C THR A 679 20.06 45.70 33.86
N ASP A 680 19.61 44.78 34.72
CA ASP A 680 19.25 44.94 36.14
C ASP A 680 18.44 46.17 36.57
N ILE A 681 17.33 45.92 37.28
CA ILE A 681 17.24 46.15 38.73
C ILE A 681 15.84 45.78 39.26
N GLN A 682 15.87 44.73 40.10
CA GLN A 682 15.30 44.61 41.45
C GLN A 682 13.79 44.52 41.74
N MET A 683 13.57 43.48 42.55
CA MET A 683 12.83 43.42 43.82
C MET A 683 11.34 43.09 43.74
N GLU A 684 10.96 41.83 44.04
CA GLU A 684 10.98 41.12 45.34
C GLU A 684 9.53 41.11 45.87
N ALA A 685 8.98 40.13 46.56
CA ALA A 685 9.33 38.76 46.89
C ALA A 685 8.09 38.24 47.63
N GLN A 686 7.81 36.94 47.55
CA GLN A 686 7.45 36.16 48.73
C GLN A 686 7.64 34.67 48.44
N THR A 687 8.78 34.21 48.93
CA THR A 687 9.18 32.83 49.28
C THR A 687 8.12 32.23 50.24
N VAL A 688 7.90 30.92 50.39
CA VAL A 688 8.82 29.84 50.80
C VAL A 688 8.06 28.50 50.66
N ALA A 689 8.61 27.52 49.94
CA ALA A 689 8.62 26.09 50.33
C ALA A 689 9.35 25.23 49.28
N ALA A 690 10.52 24.72 49.66
CA ALA A 690 11.34 23.68 49.00
C ALA A 690 12.11 24.05 47.71
N GLU A 691 13.18 24.84 47.86
CA GLU A 691 14.33 24.80 46.94
C GLU A 691 15.07 23.46 47.10
N ILE A 692 14.72 22.50 46.24
CA ILE A 692 15.61 21.40 45.87
C ILE A 692 16.49 21.97 44.75
N ALA A 693 17.80 21.92 44.91
CA ALA A 693 18.74 22.30 43.85
C ALA A 693 18.47 21.42 42.62
N ARG A 694 17.70 21.93 41.65
CA ARG A 694 17.44 21.23 40.38
C ARG A 694 18.76 21.16 39.61
N PHE A 695 19.21 19.95 39.33
CA PHE A 695 20.37 19.78 38.45
C PHE A 695 19.92 20.08 37.01
N GLU A 696 20.87 20.29 36.09
CA GLU A 696 20.51 20.29 34.66
C GLU A 696 19.90 18.92 34.28
N VAL A 697 18.91 18.90 33.40
CA VAL A 697 18.20 17.67 32.98
C VAL A 697 19.15 16.51 32.58
N PRO A 698 20.26 16.75 31.84
CA PRO A 698 21.22 15.69 31.53
C PRO A 698 21.92 15.10 32.76
N VAL A 699 22.17 15.92 33.79
CA VAL A 699 22.79 15.48 35.05
C VAL A 699 21.78 14.71 35.90
N GLU A 700 20.52 15.15 35.95
CA GLU A 700 19.46 14.41 36.66
C GLU A 700 19.30 12.99 36.09
N ARG A 701 19.31 12.85 34.75
CA ARG A 701 19.24 11.55 34.08
C ARG A 701 20.43 10.65 34.44
N LEU A 702 21.65 11.19 34.46
CA LEU A 702 22.85 10.45 34.86
C LEU A 702 22.76 9.97 36.31
N LEU A 703 22.36 10.84 37.23
CA LEU A 703 22.24 10.54 38.66
C LEU A 703 21.14 9.51 38.94
N ALA A 704 20.01 9.60 38.24
CA ALA A 704 18.94 8.62 38.33
C ALA A 704 19.39 7.22 37.88
N LEU A 705 20.17 7.12 36.80
CA LEU A 705 20.71 5.84 36.31
C LEU A 705 21.78 5.25 37.26
N LEU A 706 22.58 6.10 37.89
CA LEU A 706 23.50 5.68 38.96
C LEU A 706 22.73 5.18 40.19
N GLY A 707 21.53 5.71 40.44
CA GLY A 707 20.68 5.36 41.57
C GLY A 707 21.11 6.06 42.86
N THR A 708 21.45 7.35 42.77
CA THR A 708 21.78 8.20 43.93
C THR A 708 20.50 8.72 44.59
N ASP A 709 20.44 8.64 45.92
CA ASP A 709 19.23 8.98 46.69
C ASP A 709 19.31 10.41 47.33
N ALA A 710 20.34 11.19 46.99
CA ALA A 710 20.62 12.48 47.61
C ALA A 710 20.04 13.68 46.84
N ASN A 711 19.46 14.63 47.58
CA ASN A 711 18.82 15.85 47.03
C ASN A 711 19.75 17.08 46.99
N SER A 712 21.05 16.92 47.29
CA SER A 712 22.04 18.01 47.30
C SER A 712 23.32 17.59 46.57
N ILE A 713 24.03 18.56 45.97
CA ILE A 713 25.31 18.33 45.28
C ILE A 713 26.32 17.66 46.22
N GLU A 714 26.40 18.12 47.47
CA GLU A 714 27.32 17.57 48.48
C GLU A 714 26.95 16.13 48.88
N GLY A 715 25.65 15.83 49.00
CA GLY A 715 25.17 14.47 49.30
C GLY A 715 25.42 13.51 48.14
N VAL A 716 25.21 13.94 46.89
CA VAL A 716 25.51 13.16 45.69
C VAL A 716 27.02 12.93 45.57
N SER A 717 27.84 13.97 45.76
CA SER A 717 29.31 13.85 45.73
C SER A 717 29.81 12.87 46.80
N SER A 718 29.28 12.92 48.02
CA SER A 718 29.65 11.99 49.08
C SER A 718 29.29 10.54 48.74
N GLN A 719 28.09 10.28 48.20
CA GLN A 719 27.69 8.93 47.74
C GLN A 719 28.57 8.42 46.60
N LEU A 720 28.95 9.30 45.66
CA LEU A 720 29.83 8.94 44.55
C LEU A 720 31.28 8.72 45.00
N GLU A 721 31.78 9.46 45.97
CA GLU A 721 33.11 9.27 46.56
C GLU A 721 33.20 7.96 47.35
N GLU A 722 32.21 7.67 48.19
CA GLU A 722 32.09 6.38 48.90
C GLU A 722 32.01 5.23 47.90
N ALA A 723 31.21 5.40 46.85
CA ALA A 723 31.12 4.44 45.77
C ALA A 723 32.46 4.23 45.07
N GLY A 724 33.15 5.30 44.69
CA GLY A 724 34.46 5.24 44.02
C GLY A 724 35.58 4.63 44.88
N ALA A 725 35.43 4.63 46.21
CA ALA A 725 36.40 4.06 47.15
C ALA A 725 36.15 2.58 47.50
N SER A 726 34.98 2.04 47.17
CA SER A 726 34.61 0.65 47.47
C SER A 726 35.18 -0.37 46.46
N ASP A 727 35.20 -1.66 46.84
CA ASP A 727 35.70 -2.77 46.01
C ASP A 727 34.74 -3.12 44.84
N ARG A 728 34.66 -2.24 43.84
CA ARG A 728 33.82 -2.40 42.63
C ARG A 728 34.64 -2.38 41.34
N ASP A 729 33.97 -2.50 40.20
CA ASP A 729 34.59 -2.36 38.87
C ASP A 729 35.33 -1.01 38.76
N LEU A 730 36.61 -1.02 38.38
CA LEU A 730 37.42 0.20 38.24
C LEU A 730 36.79 1.23 37.30
N ARG A 731 36.01 0.79 36.30
CA ARG A 731 35.33 1.70 35.37
C ARG A 731 34.13 2.38 36.02
N VAL A 732 33.41 1.66 36.87
CA VAL A 732 32.33 2.26 37.68
C VAL A 732 32.93 3.21 38.71
N ALA A 733 34.04 2.85 39.35
CA ALA A 733 34.77 3.75 40.24
C ALA A 733 35.27 5.01 39.50
N ARG A 734 35.78 4.86 38.26
CA ARG A 734 36.21 5.97 37.40
C ARG A 734 35.04 6.85 36.99
N LEU A 735 33.90 6.26 36.61
CA LEU A 735 32.65 6.96 36.32
C LEU A 735 32.22 7.80 37.51
N CYS A 736 32.17 7.23 38.72
CA CYS A 736 31.83 7.95 39.94
C CYS A 736 32.73 9.17 40.16
N ARG A 737 34.06 9.02 40.05
CA ARG A 737 34.99 10.14 40.25
C ARG A 737 34.89 11.21 39.16
N LEU A 738 34.64 10.82 37.90
CA LEU A 738 34.40 11.78 36.80
C LEU A 738 33.08 12.51 36.99
N THR A 739 32.02 11.83 37.45
CA THR A 739 30.74 12.45 37.79
C THR A 739 30.89 13.40 38.98
N THR A 740 31.60 13.04 40.06
CA THR A 740 31.90 13.96 41.18
C THR A 740 32.63 15.22 40.69
N LYS A 741 33.61 15.06 39.80
CA LYS A 741 34.29 16.22 39.19
C LYS A 741 33.36 17.05 38.31
N LEU A 742 32.50 16.42 37.50
CA LEU A 742 31.53 17.12 36.65
C LEU A 742 30.58 18.00 37.48
N LEU A 743 30.19 17.55 38.68
CA LEU A 743 29.35 18.32 39.60
C LEU A 743 30.03 19.60 40.13
N THR A 744 31.37 19.70 40.05
CA THR A 744 32.13 20.91 40.42
C THR A 744 32.30 21.91 39.28
N VAL A 745 31.94 21.54 38.05
CA VAL A 745 32.10 22.37 36.82
C VAL A 745 30.77 23.06 36.48
N PRO A 746 30.77 24.32 36.00
CA PRO A 746 29.54 25.05 35.67
C PRO A 746 28.84 24.63 34.36
N SER A 747 29.53 24.03 33.38
CA SER A 747 28.93 23.51 32.13
C SER A 747 28.89 21.99 32.16
N ARG A 748 27.69 21.40 32.25
CA ARG A 748 27.53 19.98 32.61
C ARG A 748 26.85 19.14 31.54
N GLY A 749 25.95 19.72 30.75
CA GLY A 749 25.07 19.00 29.80
C GLY A 749 25.76 18.00 28.87
N GLY A 750 26.67 18.46 28.01
CA GLY A 750 27.29 17.60 26.99
C GLY A 750 28.14 16.46 27.57
N HIS A 751 28.88 16.71 28.66
CA HIS A 751 29.65 15.69 29.35
C HIS A 751 28.76 14.71 30.13
N ALA A 752 27.65 15.19 30.71
CA ALA A 752 26.68 14.35 31.40
C ALA A 752 25.99 13.36 30.45
N GLU A 753 25.65 13.77 29.23
CA GLU A 753 25.07 12.87 28.22
C GLU A 753 26.05 11.76 27.80
N ARG A 754 27.32 12.10 27.61
CA ARG A 754 28.39 11.13 27.32
C ARG A 754 28.56 10.11 28.44
N LEU A 755 28.69 10.58 29.69
CA LEU A 755 28.76 9.71 30.86
C LEU A 755 27.48 8.90 31.07
N THR A 756 26.32 9.42 30.67
CA THR A 756 25.04 8.70 30.70
C THR A 756 25.08 7.49 29.79
N ARG A 757 25.56 7.64 28.55
CA ARG A 757 25.73 6.51 27.62
C ARG A 757 26.67 5.45 28.19
N VAL A 758 27.77 5.87 28.84
CA VAL A 758 28.67 4.94 29.52
C VAL A 758 27.99 4.23 30.69
N CYS A 759 27.23 4.96 31.51
CA CYS A 759 26.45 4.41 32.61
C CYS A 759 25.44 3.36 32.13
N GLU A 760 24.68 3.65 31.07
CA GLU A 760 23.72 2.71 30.46
C GLU A 760 24.39 1.43 29.95
N ARG A 761 25.59 1.55 29.36
CA ARG A 761 26.37 0.40 28.89
C ARG A 761 26.89 -0.45 30.05
N LEU A 762 27.48 0.19 31.06
CA LEU A 762 27.97 -0.50 32.25
C LEU A 762 26.83 -1.13 33.04
N GLN A 763 25.66 -0.48 33.11
CA GLN A 763 24.46 -1.03 33.75
C GLN A 763 23.97 -2.26 33.01
N ARG A 764 23.80 -2.21 31.69
CA ARG A 764 23.42 -3.38 30.88
C ARG A 764 24.40 -4.53 31.10
N TRP A 765 25.71 -4.26 31.03
CA TRP A 765 26.73 -5.28 31.26
C TRP A 765 26.70 -5.87 32.67
N THR A 766 26.47 -5.03 33.68
CA THR A 766 26.40 -5.44 35.09
C THR A 766 25.15 -6.28 35.34
N CYS A 767 23.99 -5.84 34.85
CA CYS A 767 22.72 -6.57 34.94
C CYS A 767 22.81 -7.93 34.25
N LEU A 768 23.33 -7.99 33.03
CA LEU A 768 23.50 -9.24 32.29
C LEU A 768 24.41 -10.22 33.05
N ARG A 769 25.46 -9.72 33.72
CA ARG A 769 26.31 -10.55 34.59
C ARG A 769 25.66 -10.98 35.90
N LEU A 770 24.77 -10.17 36.47
CA LEU A 770 23.97 -10.53 37.65
C LEU A 770 22.89 -11.55 37.30
N GLU A 771 22.26 -11.42 36.13
CA GLU A 771 21.28 -12.37 35.59
C GLU A 771 21.91 -13.74 35.37
N ARG A 772 23.09 -13.78 34.73
CA ARG A 772 23.92 -15.01 34.61
C ARG A 772 24.36 -15.61 35.94
N ARG A 773 24.17 -14.90 37.05
CA ARG A 773 24.46 -15.35 38.42
C ARG A 773 23.20 -15.50 39.28
N HIS A 774 22.01 -15.45 38.66
CA HIS A 774 20.70 -15.54 39.30
C HIS A 774 20.54 -14.58 40.48
N THR A 775 20.92 -13.33 40.25
CA THR A 775 20.82 -12.27 41.25
C THR A 775 19.95 -11.15 40.74
N THR A 776 19.24 -10.51 41.65
CA THR A 776 18.35 -9.40 41.31
C THR A 776 19.12 -8.30 40.57
N THR A 777 18.48 -7.72 39.57
CA THR A 777 18.99 -6.58 38.80
C THR A 777 18.37 -5.25 39.25
N GLU A 778 17.57 -5.28 40.31
CA GLU A 778 16.89 -4.09 40.85
C GLU A 778 17.88 -3.05 41.38
N GLY A 779 17.65 -1.80 40.99
CA GLY A 779 18.40 -0.61 41.40
C GLY A 779 19.24 0.01 40.28
N GLY A 780 19.78 1.21 40.54
CA GLY A 780 20.75 1.86 39.66
C GLY A 780 22.14 1.22 39.70
N LEU A 781 23.05 1.71 38.85
CA LEU A 781 24.38 1.13 38.63
C LEU A 781 25.21 0.96 39.91
N LEU A 782 25.08 1.85 40.89
CA LEU A 782 25.84 1.75 42.13
C LEU A 782 25.44 0.50 42.93
N ARG A 783 24.14 0.21 43.01
CA ARG A 783 23.62 -0.96 43.75
C ARG A 783 23.88 -2.27 43.00
N THR A 784 23.71 -2.27 41.67
CA THR A 784 23.96 -3.46 40.85
C THR A 784 25.46 -3.80 40.81
N SER A 785 26.34 -2.80 40.71
CA SER A 785 27.80 -3.03 40.70
C SER A 785 28.34 -3.55 42.04
N GLU A 786 27.84 -3.04 43.17
CA GLU A 786 28.16 -3.57 44.50
C GLU A 786 27.69 -5.01 44.68
N ARG A 787 26.47 -5.31 44.23
CA ARG A 787 25.91 -6.66 44.21
C ARG A 787 26.76 -7.59 43.34
N LEU A 788 27.22 -7.11 42.19
CA LEU A 788 28.07 -7.89 41.30
C LEU A 788 29.44 -8.15 41.92
N ALA A 789 30.06 -7.16 42.54
CA ALA A 789 31.33 -7.31 43.25
C ALA A 789 31.25 -8.36 44.37
N SER A 790 30.20 -8.28 45.19
CA SER A 790 29.92 -9.28 46.24
C SER A 790 29.75 -10.69 45.67
N LYS A 791 29.13 -10.82 44.49
CA LYS A 791 28.87 -12.11 43.84
C LYS A 791 30.05 -12.68 43.07
N LEU A 792 30.91 -11.83 42.53
CA LEU A 792 32.18 -12.23 41.90
C LEU A 792 33.14 -12.84 42.93
N TYR A 793 33.05 -12.44 44.20
CA TYR A 793 33.78 -13.10 45.29
C TYR A 793 33.32 -14.56 45.53
N GLY A 794 32.05 -14.88 45.21
CA GLY A 794 31.48 -16.22 45.36
C GLY A 794 31.55 -17.11 44.11
N ILE A 795 31.40 -16.53 42.91
CA ILE A 795 31.37 -17.25 41.63
C ILE A 795 32.26 -16.47 40.63
N PRO A 796 33.54 -16.86 40.45
CA PRO A 796 34.34 -16.28 39.38
C PRO A 796 33.73 -16.71 38.05
N GLY A 797 33.40 -15.73 37.19
CA GLY A 797 33.07 -16.05 35.81
C GLY A 797 34.35 -16.45 35.05
N PRO A 798 34.26 -17.24 33.97
CA PRO A 798 35.42 -17.50 33.12
C PRO A 798 35.85 -16.21 32.41
N GLY A 799 37.17 -15.97 32.35
CA GLY A 799 37.79 -14.77 31.74
C GLY A 799 38.59 -13.90 32.72
N VAL A 800 39.29 -12.89 32.17
CA VAL A 800 40.12 -11.93 32.91
C VAL A 800 39.35 -11.40 34.12
N GLN A 801 39.97 -11.49 35.30
CA GLN A 801 39.40 -10.94 36.52
C GLN A 801 39.02 -9.49 36.28
N MET A 802 37.77 -9.14 36.58
CA MET A 802 37.32 -7.76 36.50
C MET A 802 38.28 -6.90 37.32
N PRO A 803 38.87 -5.83 36.74
CA PRO A 803 39.72 -4.93 37.50
C PRO A 803 38.89 -4.33 38.63
N ARG A 804 39.27 -4.62 39.87
CA ARG A 804 38.52 -4.22 41.07
C ARG A 804 39.38 -3.39 42.01
N GLY A 805 38.72 -2.53 42.77
CA GLY A 805 39.33 -1.73 43.83
C GLY A 805 39.12 -0.22 43.61
N PRO A 806 39.70 0.60 44.49
CA PRO A 806 39.60 2.05 44.36
C PRO A 806 40.39 2.54 43.14
N ASP A 807 39.81 3.46 42.38
CA ASP A 807 40.52 4.10 41.26
C ASP A 807 41.61 5.06 41.78
N ILE A 808 42.86 4.61 41.72
CA ILE A 808 44.05 5.39 42.12
C ILE A 808 44.63 6.25 40.98
N SER A 809 44.09 6.15 39.76
CA SER A 809 44.66 6.86 38.62
C SER A 809 44.38 8.36 38.73
N LYS A 810 45.39 9.20 38.44
CA LYS A 810 45.24 10.66 38.53
C LYS A 810 44.18 11.14 37.53
N LEU A 811 43.28 11.98 38.01
CA LEU A 811 42.32 12.69 37.16
C LEU A 811 42.94 14.04 36.76
N PRO A 812 42.76 14.50 35.51
CA PRO A 812 43.23 15.81 35.08
C PRO A 812 42.63 16.94 35.94
N GLU A 813 43.32 18.08 35.97
CA GLU A 813 42.86 19.26 36.70
C GLU A 813 41.60 19.85 36.06
N LEU A 814 40.77 20.51 36.86
CA LEU A 814 39.46 21.04 36.44
C LEU A 814 39.57 22.14 35.37
N SER A 815 40.76 22.72 35.20
CA SER A 815 41.11 23.76 34.23
C SER A 815 41.41 23.24 32.83
N GLU A 816 41.71 21.94 32.67
CA GLU A 816 42.10 21.34 31.39
C GLU A 816 40.93 20.57 30.75
N THR A 817 40.05 21.29 30.07
CA THR A 817 38.85 20.72 29.42
C THR A 817 39.18 19.61 28.42
N THR A 818 40.24 19.79 27.62
CA THR A 818 40.72 18.79 26.64
C THR A 818 41.21 17.50 27.31
N ALA A 819 41.88 17.61 28.46
CA ALA A 819 42.34 16.45 29.21
C ALA A 819 41.18 15.72 29.89
N PHE A 820 40.15 16.45 30.35
CA PHE A 820 38.92 15.87 30.89
C PHE A 820 38.11 15.14 29.81
N GLU A 821 37.98 15.71 28.62
CA GLU A 821 37.35 15.04 27.47
C GLU A 821 38.10 13.77 27.07
N ALA A 822 39.44 13.80 27.04
CA ALA A 822 40.25 12.62 26.79
C ALA A 822 40.05 11.53 27.84
N ALA A 823 39.88 11.90 29.12
CA ALA A 823 39.57 10.96 30.19
C ALA A 823 38.18 10.32 30.04
N ILE A 824 37.18 11.07 29.54
CA ILE A 824 35.86 10.54 29.21
C ILE A 824 35.95 9.60 28.01
N SER A 825 36.68 9.98 26.95
CA SER A 825 36.86 9.13 25.75
C SER A 825 37.58 7.82 26.08
N LEU A 826 38.56 7.84 26.98
CA LEU A 826 39.21 6.62 27.48
C LEU A 826 38.23 5.72 28.24
N LEU A 827 37.34 6.31 29.05
CA LEU A 827 36.31 5.56 29.76
C LEU A 827 35.27 4.97 28.78
N GLU A 828 34.83 5.75 27.78
CA GLU A 828 33.94 5.30 26.70
C GLU A 828 34.52 4.08 25.97
N ASN A 829 35.78 4.17 25.54
CA ASN A 829 36.48 3.07 24.87
C ASN A 829 36.63 1.84 25.78
N SER A 830 36.81 2.02 27.09
CA SER A 830 36.88 0.90 28.05
C SER A 830 35.51 0.30 28.40
N ALA A 831 34.43 1.03 28.10
CA ALA A 831 33.04 0.59 28.22
C ALA A 831 32.52 -0.07 26.92
N ASP A 832 33.27 0.06 25.81
CA ASP A 832 33.15 -0.76 24.59
C ASP A 832 33.58 -2.20 24.86
N LEU A 833 32.68 -2.94 25.50
CA LEU A 833 32.85 -4.34 25.80
C LEU A 833 32.17 -5.20 24.73
N PRO A 834 32.84 -6.23 24.19
CA PRO A 834 32.13 -7.32 23.55
C PRO A 834 31.31 -8.09 24.61
N TYR A 835 30.18 -8.65 24.18
CA TYR A 835 29.26 -9.41 25.03
C TYR A 835 30.04 -10.42 25.88
N ALA A 836 29.72 -10.47 27.18
CA ALA A 836 30.52 -11.19 28.18
C ALA A 836 30.79 -12.64 27.72
N GLY A 837 32.02 -12.94 27.29
CA GLY A 837 32.39 -14.29 26.82
C GLY A 837 33.25 -14.34 25.55
N SER A 838 33.51 -13.23 24.85
CA SER A 838 34.45 -13.26 23.73
C SER A 838 35.91 -13.23 24.20
N ARG A 839 36.67 -14.27 23.85
CA ARG A 839 38.10 -14.42 24.13
C ARG A 839 39.01 -13.43 23.36
N GLN A 840 38.45 -12.51 22.58
CA GLN A 840 39.16 -11.75 21.53
C GLN A 840 39.82 -10.44 21.98
N ALA A 841 39.61 -9.95 23.20
CA ALA A 841 40.19 -8.69 23.65
C ALA A 841 41.58 -8.80 24.34
N ALA A 842 42.29 -9.93 24.21
CA ALA A 842 43.55 -10.16 24.92
C ALA A 842 44.82 -9.75 24.15
N GLU A 843 44.72 -9.25 22.91
CA GLU A 843 45.90 -8.81 22.12
C GLU A 843 45.99 -7.29 21.90
N ALA A 844 45.08 -6.49 22.45
CA ALA A 844 45.06 -5.05 22.21
C ALA A 844 44.83 -4.23 23.49
N ALA A 845 45.73 -4.35 24.47
CA ALA A 845 46.04 -3.27 25.41
C ALA A 845 47.45 -3.50 25.98
N PRO A 846 48.34 -2.49 25.99
CA PRO A 846 49.64 -2.59 26.66
C PRO A 846 49.52 -2.70 28.18
#